data_AF-A0A7C7JXW2-F1
#
_entry.id   AF-A0A7C7JXW2-F1
#
_cell.length_a   1.000
_cell.length_b   1.000
_cell.length_c   1.000
_cell.angle_alpha   90.00
_cell.angle_beta   90.00
_cell.angle_gamma   90.00
#
_symmetry.space_group_name_H-M   'P 1'
#
loop_
_entity.id
_entity.type
_entity.pdbx_description
1 polymer ?
#
loop_
_entity_poly.entity_id
_entity_poly.type
_entity_poly.pdbx_seq_one_letter_code
_entity_poly.pdbx_strand_id
1 'polypeptide(L)'
;MKIFSKGSITITAIIFIFVSLLMTTGYLKYAMSAAVMHKYRFEESKALYLAETGINVEALPVLPKITGAVRVITNGVEFMDMGTYSDVYCSTYTDKMGQTIFLAKGKGTSYFNNTMGKQVSITREANLQMIPESFAHFMYFTESEEPGGGPGLGSYVSFGQSDYLEGKIHTNGQMQMSNWGCPDFTKAKVSAVEGIAYNNCNPDEWISANDEAEEIKFPPNNALDRAIQNATFVFTADDLLFQSSGRDTLIMTEIEFVDNGFMISQWTYQIPPIGNAGPPPTTFNWDLDTSPGLLNDRRIAFDASWDEATGFYFTDSLFIDNNDVEGNDITSVLDEYEVGDTVSVFSADPDSNKFWMGEILAINVNTGGAIFTMGPIFQSFDNQFVDDEEVILNYVTFQDNSIDFPNFANYHSHPDDGWSLCDTSGFHHFDFEPPPGGPDIMAPTLYYAGDQTVIYVRNGQVRVKGFVDGQYTIVTDKNTYYRRSDDFTIWDRVWNNIWIIDDLIYEDSNTSTGEVVYGTPNRMGLFSGANIILANTEANGARNSENGVDLIVNAAMLSMEGSVVVQYWQNTISGSAYNGPNSAIPQVSLGDGRGPRRNPTSFLPTYTGNSDLRGYFRFWGSMSQKKRGYMKRNAPGPYNISPGIGYDKDYHYDYNFTDFSIPPYFPPASRADGSMALVIIAYGEISTNSKKGTIE
;
A
#
# COMPACT_ATOMS: atom_id res chain seq x y z
N MET A 1 -19.71 62.88 98.04
CA MET A 1 -18.51 62.10 97.65
C MET A 1 -18.69 61.62 96.21
N LYS A 2 -18.12 62.33 95.22
CA LYS A 2 -17.94 61.81 93.85
C LYS A 2 -16.70 62.49 93.27
N ILE A 3 -15.62 61.73 93.27
CA ILE A 3 -14.28 62.14 92.83
C ILE A 3 -14.27 62.13 91.30
N PHE A 4 -13.84 63.23 90.69
CA PHE A 4 -13.57 63.33 89.26
C PHE A 4 -12.42 62.38 88.88
N SER A 5 -12.67 61.45 87.97
CA SER A 5 -11.62 60.72 87.23
C SER A 5 -11.28 61.51 85.97
N LYS A 6 -10.49 62.58 86.11
CA LYS A 6 -9.80 63.24 84.99
C LYS A 6 -8.43 62.58 84.84
N GLY A 7 -8.34 61.53 84.03
CA GLY A 7 -7.07 60.82 83.80
C GLY A 7 -7.06 59.68 82.77
N SER A 8 -8.21 59.27 82.22
CA SER A 8 -8.27 58.16 81.24
C SER A 8 -8.21 58.62 79.78
N ILE A 9 -8.73 59.81 79.44
CA ILE A 9 -8.87 60.25 78.03
C ILE A 9 -7.50 60.30 77.32
N THR A 10 -6.46 60.79 77.98
CA THR A 10 -5.12 60.92 77.40
C THR A 10 -4.46 59.56 77.14
N ILE A 11 -4.60 58.60 78.07
CA ILE A 11 -4.04 57.25 77.92
C ILE A 11 -4.78 56.48 76.82
N THR A 12 -6.12 56.59 76.77
CA THR A 12 -6.93 55.98 75.72
C THR A 12 -6.64 56.59 74.35
N ALA A 13 -6.46 57.91 74.26
CA ALA A 13 -6.05 58.58 73.03
C ALA A 13 -4.65 58.13 72.54
N ILE A 14 -3.68 57.98 73.45
CA ILE A 14 -2.34 57.46 73.13
C ILE A 14 -2.44 56.03 72.59
N ILE A 15 -3.25 55.16 73.21
CA ILE A 15 -3.46 53.79 72.73
C ILE A 15 -4.08 53.79 71.32
N PHE A 16 -5.11 54.60 71.06
CA PHE A 16 -5.70 54.70 69.72
C PHE A 16 -4.74 55.27 68.68
N ILE A 17 -3.85 56.19 69.06
CA ILE A 17 -2.78 56.70 68.18
C ILE A 17 -1.77 55.58 67.86
N PHE A 18 -1.34 54.80 68.86
CA PHE A 18 -0.43 53.66 68.64
C PHE A 18 -1.07 52.56 67.78
N VAL A 19 -2.35 52.23 68.01
CA VAL A 19 -3.09 51.24 67.20
C VAL A 19 -3.29 51.76 65.77
N SER A 20 -3.61 53.05 65.60
CA SER A 20 -3.71 53.69 64.28
C SER A 20 -2.36 53.67 63.54
N LEU A 21 -1.25 53.97 64.23
CA LEU A 21 0.10 53.90 63.67
C LEU A 21 0.48 52.45 63.29
N LEU A 22 0.13 51.47 64.11
CA LEU A 22 0.34 50.05 63.83
C LEU A 22 -0.49 49.56 62.63
N MET A 23 -1.75 49.99 62.52
CA MET A 23 -2.58 49.70 61.36
C MET A 23 -2.05 50.37 60.09
N THR A 24 -1.61 51.63 60.20
CA THR A 24 -1.03 52.38 59.07
C THR A 24 0.28 51.75 58.59
N THR A 25 1.17 51.39 59.51
CA THR A 25 2.43 50.69 59.18
C THR A 25 2.18 49.29 58.63
N GLY A 26 1.22 48.54 59.17
CA GLY A 26 0.79 47.25 58.64
C GLY A 26 0.23 47.36 57.22
N TYR A 27 -0.61 48.36 56.96
CA TYR A 27 -1.15 48.64 55.63
C TYR A 27 -0.06 49.07 54.65
N LEU A 28 0.87 49.96 55.03
CA LEU A 28 1.99 50.33 54.17
C LEU A 28 2.86 49.12 53.81
N LYS A 29 3.16 48.25 54.79
CA LYS A 29 3.92 47.01 54.54
C LYS A 29 3.19 46.10 53.54
N TYR A 30 1.88 45.92 53.72
CA TYR A 30 1.05 45.16 52.79
C TYR A 30 1.03 45.78 51.39
N ALA A 31 0.77 47.09 51.28
CA ALA A 31 0.71 47.81 50.01
C ALA A 31 2.05 47.76 49.24
N MET A 32 3.19 47.90 49.95
CA MET A 32 4.51 47.73 49.33
C MET A 32 4.74 46.29 48.85
N SER A 33 4.38 45.29 49.66
CA SER A 33 4.49 43.88 49.27
C SER A 33 3.60 43.55 48.06
N ALA A 34 2.38 44.08 48.02
CA ALA A 34 1.45 43.91 46.91
C ALA A 34 1.99 44.58 45.64
N ALA A 35 2.52 45.81 45.73
CA ALA A 35 3.10 46.52 44.60
C ALA A 35 4.30 45.79 43.99
N VAL A 36 5.19 45.24 44.83
CA VAL A 36 6.33 44.42 44.35
C VAL A 36 5.84 43.14 43.70
N MET A 37 4.82 42.48 44.27
CA MET A 37 4.23 41.28 43.68
C MET A 37 3.61 41.56 42.30
N HIS A 38 2.91 42.68 42.13
CA HIS A 38 2.35 43.07 40.83
C HIS A 38 3.44 43.36 39.79
N LYS A 39 4.51 44.06 40.18
CA LYS A 39 5.67 44.28 39.30
C LYS A 39 6.33 42.97 38.91
N TYR A 40 6.54 42.07 39.87
CA TYR A 40 7.10 40.76 39.61
C TYR A 40 6.27 39.98 38.59
N ARG A 41 4.94 39.89 38.79
CA ARG A 41 4.03 39.21 37.85
C ARG A 41 4.04 39.81 36.45
N PHE A 42 4.09 41.13 36.35
CA PHE A 42 4.16 41.82 35.06
C PHE A 42 5.46 41.50 34.33
N GLU A 43 6.58 41.47 35.05
CA GLU A 43 7.88 41.08 34.49
C GLU A 43 7.97 39.59 34.15
N GLU A 44 7.30 38.70 34.91
CA GLU A 44 7.14 37.30 34.50
C GLU A 44 6.44 37.16 33.16
N SER A 45 5.31 37.87 32.96
CA SER A 45 4.59 37.87 31.68
C SER A 45 5.43 38.42 30.54
N LYS A 46 6.23 39.48 30.77
CA LYS A 46 7.18 40.00 29.78
C LYS A 46 8.27 38.99 29.44
N ALA A 47 8.88 38.37 30.44
CA ALA A 47 9.93 37.37 30.25
C ALA A 47 9.40 36.17 29.46
N LEU A 48 8.17 35.72 29.73
CA LEU A 48 7.53 34.66 28.94
C LEU A 48 7.27 35.10 27.49
N TYR A 49 6.70 36.30 27.29
CA TYR A 49 6.48 36.86 25.95
C TYR A 49 7.79 36.99 25.15
N LEU A 50 8.91 37.37 25.79
CA LEU A 50 10.22 37.42 25.15
C LEU A 50 10.72 36.01 24.77
N ALA A 51 10.51 35.02 25.63
CA ALA A 51 10.86 33.62 25.33
C ALA A 51 10.09 33.10 24.10
N GLU A 52 8.78 33.36 24.07
CA GLU A 52 7.87 33.07 22.97
C GLU A 52 8.28 33.80 21.68
N THR A 53 8.67 35.07 21.79
CA THR A 53 9.17 35.88 20.66
C THR A 53 10.44 35.28 20.08
N GLY A 54 11.40 34.87 20.92
CA GLY A 54 12.63 34.23 20.46
C GLY A 54 12.37 32.95 19.67
N ILE A 55 11.40 32.13 20.10
CA ILE A 55 10.97 30.95 19.33
C ILE A 55 10.34 31.37 18.00
N ASN A 56 9.40 32.33 18.02
CA ASN A 56 8.66 32.69 16.83
C ASN A 56 9.53 33.36 15.75
N VAL A 57 10.47 34.21 16.15
CA VAL A 57 11.33 34.95 15.22
C VAL A 57 12.49 34.09 14.72
N GLU A 58 13.14 33.34 15.62
CA GLU A 58 14.42 32.69 15.30
C GLU A 58 14.27 31.19 15.02
N ALA A 59 13.37 30.49 15.72
CA ALA A 59 13.22 29.05 15.55
C ALA A 59 12.31 28.67 14.38
N LEU A 60 11.15 29.32 14.22
CA LEU A 60 10.16 28.96 13.19
C LEU A 60 10.71 28.96 11.75
N PRO A 61 11.58 29.89 11.32
CA PRO A 61 12.14 29.86 9.96
C PRO A 61 13.11 28.68 9.73
N VAL A 62 13.71 28.16 10.81
CA VAL A 62 14.76 27.14 10.77
C VAL A 62 14.16 25.74 10.95
N LEU A 63 13.18 25.58 11.84
CA LEU A 63 12.56 24.31 12.22
C LEU A 63 12.15 23.42 11.03
N PRO A 64 11.47 23.91 9.98
CA PRO A 64 11.09 23.09 8.82
C PRO A 64 12.25 22.43 8.07
N LYS A 65 13.49 22.92 8.24
CA LYS A 65 14.68 22.54 7.46
C LYS A 65 15.76 21.85 8.30
N ILE A 66 15.54 21.64 9.60
CA ILE A 66 16.57 21.06 10.46
C ILE A 66 16.75 19.57 10.18
N THR A 67 18.00 19.15 10.07
CA THR A 67 18.41 17.74 9.98
C THR A 67 19.07 17.24 11.27
N GLY A 68 19.33 18.14 12.22
CA GLY A 68 19.93 17.86 13.51
C GLY A 68 19.75 19.01 14.50
N ALA A 69 20.23 18.80 15.73
CA ALA A 69 20.17 19.80 16.78
C ALA A 69 20.99 21.06 16.44
N VAL A 70 20.36 22.23 16.51
CA VAL A 70 20.98 23.52 16.21
C VAL A 70 20.60 24.55 17.27
N ARG A 71 21.60 25.27 17.79
CA ARG A 71 21.35 26.45 18.62
C ARG A 71 21.42 27.70 17.74
N VAL A 72 20.28 28.33 17.50
CA VAL A 72 20.13 29.47 16.59
C VAL A 72 20.71 30.73 17.24
N ILE A 73 20.36 30.96 18.51
CA ILE A 73 20.84 32.11 19.29
C ILE A 73 21.48 31.62 20.59
N THR A 74 22.66 32.16 20.90
CA THR A 74 23.35 31.89 22.17
C THR A 74 23.33 33.09 23.12
N ASN A 75 23.46 34.31 22.61
CA ASN A 75 23.53 35.52 23.44
C ASN A 75 22.17 36.23 23.50
N GLY A 76 21.99 37.10 24.49
CA GLY A 76 20.77 37.91 24.62
C GLY A 76 20.61 38.91 23.47
N VAL A 77 19.48 38.83 22.77
CA VAL A 77 19.07 39.81 21.76
C VAL A 77 17.99 40.70 22.37
N GLU A 78 18.21 42.00 22.36
CA GLU A 78 17.28 42.97 22.92
C GLU A 78 16.06 43.15 22.01
N PHE A 79 14.87 43.23 22.61
CA PHE A 79 13.63 43.34 21.87
C PHE A 79 12.73 44.43 22.44
N MET A 80 12.53 45.49 21.65
CA MET A 80 11.62 46.62 21.92
C MET A 80 11.74 47.21 23.35
N ASP A 81 12.97 47.34 23.87
CA ASP A 81 13.27 47.83 25.22
C ASP A 81 12.55 47.07 26.38
N MET A 82 12.02 45.87 26.11
CA MET A 82 11.28 45.06 27.10
C MET A 82 12.18 44.08 27.86
N GLY A 83 13.34 43.75 27.31
CA GLY A 83 14.27 42.76 27.82
C GLY A 83 14.99 42.05 26.68
N THR A 84 15.55 40.87 26.96
CA THR A 84 16.28 40.06 25.98
C THR A 84 15.68 38.67 25.83
N TYR A 85 15.75 38.11 24.62
CA TYR A 85 15.57 36.67 24.41
C TYR A 85 16.92 36.01 24.07
N SER A 86 17.11 34.77 24.50
CA SER A 86 18.38 34.04 24.37
C SER A 86 18.19 32.53 24.36
N ASP A 87 19.27 31.78 24.14
CA ASP A 87 19.29 30.31 24.18
C ASP A 87 18.21 29.66 23.30
N VAL A 88 17.96 30.21 22.11
CA VAL A 88 16.99 29.62 21.17
C VAL A 88 17.60 28.38 20.54
N TYR A 89 16.99 27.23 20.81
CA TYR A 89 17.49 25.92 20.44
C TYR A 89 16.42 25.10 19.74
N CYS A 90 16.80 24.49 18.61
CA CYS A 90 15.96 23.63 17.80
C CYS A 90 16.52 22.21 17.76
N SER A 91 15.65 21.20 17.79
CA SER A 91 16.04 19.79 17.69
C SER A 91 14.89 18.94 17.17
N THR A 92 15.19 17.71 16.75
CA THR A 92 14.19 16.70 16.41
C THR A 92 14.42 15.42 17.19
N TYR A 93 13.35 14.64 17.38
CA TYR A 93 13.44 13.23 17.75
C TYR A 93 12.28 12.47 17.12
N THR A 94 12.45 11.18 16.88
CA THR A 94 11.38 10.30 16.38
C THR A 94 10.72 9.62 17.56
N ASP A 95 9.39 9.65 17.60
CA ASP A 95 8.61 8.96 18.62
C ASP A 95 8.48 7.45 18.32
N LYS A 96 7.72 6.74 19.15
CA LYS A 96 7.49 5.30 18.97
C LYS A 96 6.65 4.97 17.72
N MET A 97 5.89 5.94 17.21
CA MET A 97 5.04 5.82 16.03
C MET A 97 5.81 6.05 14.72
N GLY A 98 7.12 6.33 14.80
CA GLY A 98 7.89 6.76 13.63
C GLY A 98 7.62 8.20 13.20
N GLN A 99 6.86 8.99 13.97
CA GLN A 99 6.65 10.41 13.71
C GLN A 99 7.84 11.22 14.24
N THR A 100 8.36 12.12 13.41
CA THR A 100 9.41 13.05 13.82
C THR A 100 8.79 14.25 14.52
N ILE A 101 9.13 14.48 15.78
CA ILE A 101 8.71 15.64 16.56
C ILE A 101 9.80 16.72 16.49
N PHE A 102 9.38 17.93 16.13
CA PHE A 102 10.18 19.14 16.03
C PHE A 102 10.04 19.95 17.31
N LEU A 103 11.15 20.24 17.96
CA LEU A 103 11.21 20.97 19.22
C LEU A 103 11.92 22.29 19.02
N ALA A 104 11.35 23.36 19.57
CA ALA A 104 12.07 24.58 19.85
C ALA A 104 11.93 24.98 21.32
N LYS A 105 13.00 25.56 21.86
CA LYS A 105 13.03 26.17 23.19
C LYS A 105 13.66 27.54 23.09
N GLY A 106 13.22 28.46 23.94
CA GLY A 106 13.79 29.79 24.04
C GLY A 106 13.65 30.33 25.45
N LYS A 107 14.59 31.19 25.85
CA LYS A 107 14.53 31.90 27.14
C LYS A 107 14.28 33.37 26.90
N GLY A 108 13.50 33.98 27.78
CA GLY A 108 13.29 35.42 27.82
C GLY A 108 13.65 35.95 29.19
N THR A 109 14.34 37.08 29.24
CA THR A 109 14.79 37.74 30.46
C THR A 109 14.31 39.19 30.48
N SER A 110 13.58 39.56 31.51
CA SER A 110 13.19 40.93 31.77
C SER A 110 13.77 41.42 33.10
N TYR A 111 13.74 42.74 33.33
CA TYR A 111 14.42 43.36 34.45
C TYR A 111 13.53 44.38 35.15
N PHE A 112 13.57 44.40 36.48
CA PHE A 112 12.97 45.48 37.27
C PHE A 112 13.79 45.83 38.51
N ASN A 113 13.59 47.04 39.02
CA ASN A 113 14.22 47.48 40.26
C ASN A 113 13.34 47.12 41.46
N ASN A 114 13.96 46.47 42.46
CA ASN A 114 13.32 46.21 43.74
C ASN A 114 13.12 47.52 44.55
N THR A 115 12.49 47.42 45.72
CA THR A 115 12.24 48.58 46.61
C THR A 115 13.51 49.27 47.12
N MET A 116 14.68 48.65 46.95
CA MET A 116 15.99 49.22 47.30
C MET A 116 16.75 49.78 46.09
N GLY A 117 16.13 49.81 44.90
CA GLY A 117 16.76 50.29 43.66
C GLY A 117 17.73 49.31 43.02
N LYS A 118 17.83 48.07 43.52
CA LYS A 118 18.67 47.03 42.93
C LYS A 118 17.91 46.31 41.81
N GLN A 119 18.57 46.13 40.67
CA GLN A 119 18.02 45.42 39.53
C GLN A 119 17.87 43.93 39.85
N VAL A 120 16.73 43.37 39.48
CA VAL A 120 16.39 41.95 39.60
C VAL A 120 16.01 41.48 38.20
N SER A 121 16.64 40.40 37.74
CA SER A 121 16.29 39.74 36.49
C SER A 121 15.27 38.62 36.74
N ILE A 122 14.33 38.47 35.82
CA ILE A 122 13.39 37.35 35.78
C ILE A 122 13.58 36.66 34.44
N THR A 123 13.90 35.37 34.47
CA THR A 123 14.03 34.54 33.28
C THR A 123 12.92 33.51 33.23
N ARG A 124 12.30 33.37 32.06
CA ARG A 124 11.28 32.37 31.74
C ARG A 124 11.71 31.58 30.52
N GLU A 125 11.24 30.35 30.40
CA GLU A 125 11.56 29.46 29.29
C GLU A 125 10.26 28.98 28.67
N ALA A 126 10.19 28.99 27.34
CA ALA A 126 9.06 28.49 26.57
C ALA A 126 9.52 27.29 25.72
N ASN A 127 8.57 26.41 25.41
CA ASN A 127 8.74 25.36 24.42
C ASN A 127 7.68 25.43 23.32
N LEU A 128 8.07 24.91 22.17
CA LEU A 128 7.22 24.64 21.03
C LEU A 128 7.50 23.21 20.59
N GLN A 129 6.44 22.45 20.35
CA GLN A 129 6.47 21.13 19.75
C GLN A 129 5.60 21.15 18.50
N MET A 130 6.13 20.60 17.42
CA MET A 130 5.44 20.47 16.15
C MET A 130 5.67 19.08 15.55
N ILE A 131 4.74 18.64 14.73
CA ILE A 131 4.88 17.43 13.90
C ILE A 131 4.78 17.83 12.43
N PRO A 132 5.45 17.09 11.52
CA PRO A 132 5.22 17.29 10.10
C PRO A 132 3.80 16.89 9.74
N GLU A 133 3.23 17.61 8.79
CA GLU A 133 2.06 17.17 8.07
C GLU A 133 2.34 15.82 7.40
N SER A 134 1.39 14.90 7.46
CA SER A 134 1.48 13.57 6.83
C SER A 134 0.58 13.50 5.62
N PHE A 135 0.89 12.58 4.70
CA PHE A 135 -0.05 12.17 3.66
C PHE A 135 -1.36 11.60 4.23
N ALA A 136 -1.37 11.14 5.49
CA ALA A 136 -2.60 10.78 6.19
C ALA A 136 -3.54 11.97 6.46
N HIS A 137 -3.05 13.21 6.36
CA HIS A 137 -3.88 14.40 6.58
C HIS A 137 -4.66 14.86 5.34
N PHE A 138 -4.46 14.22 4.19
CA PHE A 138 -5.13 14.55 2.95
C PHE A 138 -6.23 13.54 2.68
N MET A 139 -7.48 13.99 2.67
CA MET A 139 -8.58 13.17 2.19
C MET A 139 -8.27 12.66 0.78
N TYR A 140 -7.76 13.56 -0.06
CA TYR A 140 -7.33 13.26 -1.41
C TYR A 140 -6.05 14.04 -1.73
N PHE A 141 -4.99 13.31 -2.07
CA PHE A 141 -3.77 13.84 -2.66
C PHE A 141 -3.46 13.09 -3.96
N THR A 142 -3.13 13.83 -5.01
CA THR A 142 -2.49 13.24 -6.19
C THR A 142 -1.29 14.05 -6.66
N GLU A 143 -0.22 13.36 -7.03
CA GLU A 143 0.93 14.00 -7.70
C GLU A 143 0.53 14.46 -9.10
N SER A 144 -0.20 13.63 -9.84
CA SER A 144 -0.70 13.95 -11.17
C SER A 144 -2.16 13.57 -11.29
N GLU A 145 -2.96 14.44 -11.91
CA GLU A 145 -4.33 14.12 -12.33
C GLU A 145 -4.36 13.29 -13.62
N GLU A 146 -3.22 12.82 -14.13
CA GLU A 146 -3.24 11.79 -15.19
C GLU A 146 -3.88 10.50 -14.67
N PRO A 147 -4.69 9.80 -15.49
CA PRO A 147 -5.25 8.51 -15.11
C PRO A 147 -4.14 7.45 -14.92
N GLY A 148 -4.31 6.56 -13.94
CA GLY A 148 -3.36 5.48 -13.64
C GLY A 148 -3.96 4.20 -13.04
N GLY A 149 -3.10 3.19 -12.87
CA GLY A 149 -3.34 1.99 -12.08
C GLY A 149 -4.09 0.83 -12.75
N GLY A 150 -4.49 0.97 -14.01
CA GLY A 150 -5.10 -0.13 -14.76
C GLY A 150 -5.18 0.16 -16.27
N PRO A 151 -5.65 -0.80 -17.07
CA PRO A 151 -5.59 -0.73 -18.52
C PRO A 151 -6.59 0.25 -19.13
N GLY A 152 -6.30 0.71 -20.34
CA GLY A 152 -7.21 1.58 -21.09
C GLY A 152 -7.49 2.87 -20.34
N LEU A 153 -6.45 3.56 -19.86
CA LEU A 153 -6.54 4.75 -19.01
C LEU A 153 -7.36 5.92 -19.59
N GLY A 154 -7.64 5.92 -20.90
CA GLY A 154 -8.32 7.04 -21.57
C GLY A 154 -7.47 8.31 -21.52
N SER A 155 -8.09 9.46 -21.74
CA SER A 155 -7.40 10.76 -21.79
C SER A 155 -8.00 11.80 -20.84
N TYR A 156 -9.00 11.45 -20.03
CA TYR A 156 -9.79 12.43 -19.30
C TYR A 156 -10.29 11.87 -17.96
N VAL A 157 -10.00 12.61 -16.88
CA VAL A 157 -10.57 12.42 -15.54
C VAL A 157 -11.07 13.76 -15.04
N SER A 158 -12.18 13.77 -14.31
CA SER A 158 -12.76 15.01 -13.79
C SER A 158 -13.50 14.79 -12.48
N PHE A 159 -13.73 15.85 -11.74
CA PHE A 159 -14.61 15.89 -10.58
C PHE A 159 -16.00 16.36 -11.00
N GLY A 160 -17.04 15.57 -10.73
CA GLY A 160 -18.41 15.84 -11.15
C GLY A 160 -19.40 15.83 -10.00
N GLN A 161 -20.70 15.80 -10.33
CA GLN A 161 -21.80 15.90 -9.36
C GLN A 161 -21.77 14.86 -8.23
N SER A 162 -21.18 13.70 -8.48
CA SER A 162 -21.11 12.59 -7.52
C SER A 162 -19.88 12.63 -6.62
N ASP A 163 -19.00 13.63 -6.76
CA ASP A 163 -17.81 13.76 -5.93
C ASP A 163 -18.12 14.69 -4.74
N TYR A 164 -18.36 14.06 -3.58
CA TYR A 164 -18.52 14.72 -2.29
C TYR A 164 -17.28 14.44 -1.46
N LEU A 165 -16.47 15.48 -1.18
CA LEU A 165 -15.24 15.31 -0.42
C LEU A 165 -15.13 16.40 0.66
N GLU A 166 -14.52 16.02 1.78
CA GLU A 166 -14.24 16.91 2.91
C GLU A 166 -12.76 16.85 3.31
N GLY A 167 -12.35 17.63 4.30
CA GLY A 167 -10.95 17.63 4.76
C GLY A 167 -10.02 18.37 3.81
N LYS A 168 -8.82 17.84 3.54
CA LYS A 168 -7.85 18.46 2.64
C LYS A 168 -7.80 17.72 1.31
N ILE A 169 -7.94 18.48 0.23
CA ILE A 169 -7.84 18.01 -1.15
C ILE A 169 -6.69 18.77 -1.81
N HIS A 170 -5.69 18.05 -2.29
CA HIS A 170 -4.52 18.65 -2.93
C HIS A 170 -4.15 17.90 -4.20
N THR A 171 -3.80 18.63 -5.26
CA THR A 171 -3.16 18.05 -6.44
C THR A 171 -1.96 18.87 -6.85
N ASN A 172 -0.86 18.21 -7.21
CA ASN A 172 0.27 18.87 -7.84
C ASN A 172 0.07 19.10 -9.35
N GLY A 173 -0.99 18.52 -9.95
CA GLY A 173 -1.38 18.79 -11.33
C GLY A 173 -2.50 19.83 -11.44
N GLN A 174 -3.10 19.91 -12.62
CA GLN A 174 -4.31 20.71 -12.85
C GLN A 174 -5.56 19.95 -12.41
N MET A 175 -6.35 20.54 -11.52
CA MET A 175 -7.64 19.98 -11.13
C MET A 175 -8.69 20.27 -12.20
N GLN A 176 -9.42 19.25 -12.66
CA GLN A 176 -10.42 19.40 -13.71
C GLN A 176 -11.83 19.07 -13.23
N MET A 177 -12.77 20.00 -13.40
CA MET A 177 -14.19 19.78 -13.13
C MET A 177 -14.89 19.14 -14.33
N SER A 178 -16.03 18.51 -14.11
CA SER A 178 -16.84 17.92 -15.18
C SER A 178 -17.60 18.99 -15.95
N ASN A 179 -17.95 18.69 -17.22
CA ASN A 179 -18.95 19.47 -17.96
C ASN A 179 -20.39 19.15 -17.50
N TRP A 180 -20.57 18.08 -16.73
CA TRP A 180 -21.86 17.54 -16.31
C TRP A 180 -21.91 17.50 -14.78
N GLY A 181 -22.40 18.60 -14.21
CA GLY A 181 -22.52 18.80 -12.76
C GLY A 181 -21.17 19.01 -12.06
N CYS A 182 -21.24 19.52 -10.84
CA CYS A 182 -20.10 20.03 -10.08
C CYS A 182 -19.93 19.28 -8.76
N PRO A 183 -18.68 19.05 -8.31
CA PRO A 183 -18.43 18.41 -7.03
C PRO A 183 -18.89 19.28 -5.87
N ASP A 184 -19.03 18.66 -4.70
CA ASP A 184 -19.28 19.36 -3.44
C ASP A 184 -18.03 19.25 -2.55
N PHE A 185 -17.26 20.34 -2.50
CA PHE A 185 -16.16 20.50 -1.53
C PHE A 185 -16.47 21.60 -0.51
N THR A 186 -17.75 21.82 -0.17
CA THR A 186 -18.16 22.84 0.82
C THR A 186 -17.51 22.64 2.20
N LYS A 187 -17.11 21.39 2.51
CA LYS A 187 -16.40 21.01 3.74
C LYS A 187 -14.90 20.74 3.52
N ALA A 188 -14.36 21.04 2.34
CA ALA A 188 -12.97 20.75 2.00
C ALA A 188 -12.14 22.03 1.82
N LYS A 189 -10.84 21.88 2.05
CA LYS A 189 -9.81 22.86 1.68
C LYS A 189 -9.11 22.34 0.44
N VAL A 190 -9.20 23.10 -0.64
CA VAL A 190 -8.83 22.66 -1.99
C VAL A 190 -7.61 23.43 -2.44
N SER A 191 -6.61 22.68 -2.89
CA SER A 191 -5.34 23.20 -3.37
C SER A 191 -4.97 22.53 -4.69
N ALA A 192 -4.58 23.32 -5.68
CA ALA A 192 -4.06 22.84 -6.95
C ALA A 192 -2.82 23.66 -7.34
N VAL A 193 -1.76 23.00 -7.78
CA VAL A 193 -0.50 23.67 -8.16
C VAL A 193 -0.57 24.24 -9.59
N GLU A 194 -1.19 23.51 -10.53
CA GLU A 194 -1.37 23.96 -11.92
C GLU A 194 -2.76 24.59 -12.18
N GLY A 195 -3.43 25.01 -11.11
CA GLY A 195 -4.74 25.65 -11.14
C GLY A 195 -5.94 24.72 -11.29
N ILE A 196 -7.12 25.33 -11.39
CA ILE A 196 -8.42 24.64 -11.43
C ILE A 196 -9.15 24.99 -12.73
N ALA A 197 -9.44 23.97 -13.54
CA ALA A 197 -10.27 24.07 -14.73
C ALA A 197 -11.75 23.85 -14.37
N TYR A 198 -12.48 24.96 -14.15
CA TYR A 198 -13.87 24.93 -13.68
C TYR A 198 -14.91 24.41 -14.67
N ASN A 199 -14.62 24.42 -15.99
CA ASN A 199 -15.57 24.00 -17.02
C ASN A 199 -16.96 24.66 -16.85
N ASN A 200 -18.02 23.88 -16.63
CA ASN A 200 -19.39 24.39 -16.45
C ASN A 200 -19.72 24.76 -14.99
N CYS A 201 -18.76 24.63 -14.07
CA CYS A 201 -18.92 24.97 -12.66
C CYS A 201 -18.68 26.44 -12.40
N ASN A 202 -19.44 26.99 -11.45
CA ASN A 202 -19.34 28.40 -11.09
C ASN A 202 -18.12 28.63 -10.17
N PRO A 203 -17.08 29.37 -10.57
CA PRO A 203 -15.90 29.62 -9.75
C PRO A 203 -16.21 30.35 -8.43
N ASP A 204 -17.31 31.11 -8.36
CA ASP A 204 -17.69 31.85 -7.15
C ASP A 204 -18.03 30.94 -5.96
N GLU A 205 -18.35 29.66 -6.22
CA GLU A 205 -18.58 28.65 -5.17
C GLU A 205 -17.27 28.16 -4.53
N TRP A 206 -16.11 28.59 -5.07
CA TRP A 206 -14.78 28.04 -4.82
C TRP A 206 -13.77 29.09 -4.39
N ILE A 207 -14.21 30.25 -3.89
CA ILE A 207 -13.35 31.39 -3.55
C ILE A 207 -12.26 31.04 -2.52
N SER A 208 -12.47 30.00 -1.69
CA SER A 208 -11.49 29.52 -0.73
C SER A 208 -10.47 28.53 -1.30
N ALA A 209 -10.62 28.10 -2.55
CA ALA A 209 -9.67 27.21 -3.20
C ALA A 209 -8.37 27.97 -3.54
N ASN A 210 -7.24 27.31 -3.33
CA ASN A 210 -5.93 27.82 -3.69
C ASN A 210 -5.49 27.20 -5.02
N ASP A 211 -5.54 27.97 -6.10
CA ASP A 211 -5.17 27.58 -7.46
C ASP A 211 -3.69 27.86 -7.81
N GLU A 212 -2.92 28.36 -6.83
CA GLU A 212 -1.47 28.58 -6.92
C GLU A 212 -0.75 27.93 -5.71
N ALA A 213 -1.17 26.71 -5.37
CA ALA A 213 -0.59 26.01 -4.23
C ALA A 213 0.88 25.66 -4.45
N GLU A 214 1.62 25.48 -3.34
CA GLU A 214 2.99 24.97 -3.40
C GLU A 214 2.99 23.46 -3.66
N GLU A 215 3.95 23.00 -4.48
CA GLU A 215 4.15 21.59 -4.78
C GLU A 215 4.58 20.80 -3.53
N ILE A 216 3.86 19.71 -3.25
CA ILE A 216 4.21 18.74 -2.22
C ILE A 216 5.02 17.63 -2.89
N LYS A 217 6.28 17.46 -2.50
CA LYS A 217 7.16 16.46 -3.11
C LYS A 217 6.60 15.05 -3.00
N PHE A 218 6.48 14.38 -4.15
CA PHE A 218 6.10 12.98 -4.27
C PHE A 218 7.06 12.24 -5.23
N PRO A 219 7.47 10.99 -4.95
CA PRO A 219 7.18 10.21 -3.75
C PRO A 219 7.84 10.79 -2.49
N PRO A 220 7.33 10.44 -1.28
CA PRO A 220 7.86 10.96 -0.03
C PRO A 220 9.32 10.56 0.20
N ASN A 221 10.17 11.51 0.63
CA ASN A 221 11.61 11.27 0.82
C ASN A 221 11.90 10.19 1.88
N ASN A 222 12.63 9.14 1.49
CA ASN A 222 13.12 8.06 2.35
C ASN A 222 12.02 7.40 3.22
N ALA A 223 10.74 7.58 2.90
CA ALA A 223 9.67 7.12 3.77
C ALA A 223 9.48 5.61 3.69
N LEU A 224 9.61 5.05 2.48
CA LEU A 224 9.54 3.60 2.27
C LEU A 224 10.63 2.87 3.04
N ASP A 225 11.90 3.29 2.87
CA ASP A 225 13.04 2.69 3.56
C ASP A 225 12.90 2.79 5.09
N ARG A 226 12.36 3.90 5.61
CA ARG A 226 12.10 4.05 7.05
C ARG A 226 11.05 3.05 7.54
N ALA A 227 9.95 2.87 6.81
CA ALA A 227 8.93 1.88 7.18
C ALA A 227 9.52 0.46 7.16
N ILE A 228 10.26 0.10 6.09
CA ILE A 228 10.91 -1.21 5.95
C ILE A 228 11.92 -1.47 7.09
N GLN A 229 12.77 -0.49 7.41
CA GLN A 229 13.79 -0.64 8.47
C GLN A 229 13.20 -0.79 9.88
N ASN A 230 11.94 -0.41 10.07
CA ASN A 230 11.23 -0.51 11.34
C ASN A 230 10.09 -1.55 11.30
N ALA A 231 10.11 -2.45 10.30
CA ALA A 231 9.16 -3.55 10.20
C ALA A 231 9.25 -4.46 11.44
N THR A 232 8.09 -4.72 12.05
CA THR A 232 7.95 -5.66 13.16
C THR A 232 7.90 -7.10 12.66
N PHE A 233 7.22 -7.30 11.52
CA PHE A 233 7.12 -8.59 10.83
C PHE A 233 7.53 -8.44 9.38
N VAL A 234 8.28 -9.42 8.86
CA VAL A 234 8.74 -9.45 7.48
C VAL A 234 8.34 -10.78 6.87
N PHE A 235 7.60 -10.73 5.77
CA PHE A 235 7.18 -11.89 4.98
C PHE A 235 7.77 -11.76 3.59
N THR A 236 8.47 -12.78 3.13
CA THR A 236 9.20 -12.81 1.85
C THR A 236 8.37 -13.44 0.76
N ALA A 237 8.51 -12.93 -0.47
CA ALA A 237 7.83 -13.45 -1.65
C ALA A 237 8.74 -13.90 -2.78
N ASP A 238 10.04 -13.60 -2.68
CA ASP A 238 11.08 -13.85 -3.68
C ASP A 238 11.98 -15.05 -3.37
N ASP A 239 11.72 -15.77 -2.26
CA ASP A 239 12.56 -16.90 -1.83
C ASP A 239 12.59 -18.06 -2.86
N LEU A 240 11.62 -18.13 -3.76
CA LEU A 240 11.51 -19.14 -4.80
C LEU A 240 11.86 -18.65 -6.21
N LEU A 241 12.50 -17.48 -6.32
CA LEU A 241 12.98 -16.93 -7.57
C LEU A 241 14.43 -17.34 -7.87
N PHE A 242 14.78 -17.36 -9.16
CA PHE A 242 16.14 -17.56 -9.67
C PHE A 242 16.79 -18.89 -9.26
N GLN A 243 15.97 -19.92 -9.03
CA GLN A 243 16.46 -21.26 -8.76
C GLN A 243 17.17 -21.83 -10.00
N SER A 244 18.22 -22.62 -9.78
CA SER A 244 19.00 -23.25 -10.85
C SER A 244 18.22 -24.33 -11.61
N SER A 245 17.22 -24.92 -10.97
CA SER A 245 16.35 -25.98 -11.47
C SER A 245 14.91 -25.65 -11.05
N GLY A 246 14.08 -25.19 -11.98
CA GLY A 246 12.68 -24.86 -11.72
C GLY A 246 12.25 -23.49 -12.26
N ARG A 247 10.92 -23.35 -12.42
CA ARG A 247 10.27 -22.09 -12.81
C ARG A 247 10.35 -21.09 -11.66
N ASP A 248 10.58 -19.83 -11.99
CA ASP A 248 10.44 -18.74 -11.04
C ASP A 248 9.02 -18.75 -10.49
N THR A 249 8.91 -19.01 -9.19
CA THR A 249 7.66 -19.12 -8.47
C THR A 249 7.65 -18.01 -7.43
N LEU A 250 6.52 -17.33 -7.27
CA LEU A 250 6.35 -16.29 -6.25
C LEU A 250 5.51 -16.83 -5.09
N ILE A 251 5.57 -16.14 -3.96
CA ILE A 251 4.75 -16.46 -2.79
C ILE A 251 3.71 -15.35 -2.60
N MET A 252 2.43 -15.71 -2.60
CA MET A 252 1.33 -14.83 -2.24
C MET A 252 1.25 -14.73 -0.72
N THR A 253 1.02 -13.53 -0.20
CA THR A 253 0.74 -13.31 1.22
C THR A 253 -0.68 -12.78 1.38
N GLU A 254 -1.48 -13.42 2.22
CA GLU A 254 -2.79 -12.93 2.65
C GLU A 254 -2.74 -12.57 4.14
N ILE A 255 -3.24 -11.36 4.45
CA ILE A 255 -3.34 -10.81 5.80
C ILE A 255 -4.82 -10.62 6.11
N GLU A 256 -5.30 -11.33 7.13
CA GLU A 256 -6.65 -11.18 7.66
C GLU A 256 -6.58 -10.57 9.06
N PHE A 257 -7.08 -9.35 9.23
CA PHE A 257 -7.17 -8.71 10.54
C PHE A 257 -8.32 -9.32 11.35
N VAL A 258 -8.01 -9.63 12.61
CA VAL A 258 -8.91 -10.28 13.56
C VAL A 258 -8.72 -9.64 14.94
N ASP A 259 -9.62 -9.95 15.87
CA ASP A 259 -9.53 -9.44 17.25
C ASP A 259 -8.13 -9.67 17.85
N ASN A 260 -7.53 -8.62 18.39
CA ASN A 260 -6.19 -8.60 19.00
C ASN A 260 -5.01 -8.96 18.08
N GLY A 261 -5.16 -8.93 16.75
CA GLY A 261 -4.04 -9.24 15.86
C GLY A 261 -4.38 -9.43 14.38
N PHE A 262 -3.61 -10.30 13.73
CA PHE A 262 -3.83 -10.65 12.32
C PHE A 262 -3.38 -12.07 12.03
N MET A 263 -4.05 -12.72 11.09
CA MET A 263 -3.65 -14.02 10.55
C MET A 263 -2.87 -13.85 9.25
N ILE A 264 -1.84 -14.67 9.07
CA ILE A 264 -1.05 -14.74 7.84
C ILE A 264 -1.19 -16.12 7.23
N SER A 265 -1.41 -16.15 5.92
CA SER A 265 -1.30 -17.34 5.09
C SER A 265 -0.39 -17.05 3.90
N GLN A 266 0.45 -18.01 3.53
CA GLN A 266 1.31 -17.89 2.37
C GLN A 266 1.25 -19.13 1.48
N TRP A 267 1.23 -18.91 0.17
CA TRP A 267 1.23 -20.00 -0.80
C TRP A 267 1.95 -19.65 -2.09
N THR A 268 2.41 -20.69 -2.80
CA THR A 268 3.11 -20.54 -4.07
C THR A 268 2.16 -20.20 -5.21
N TYR A 269 2.63 -19.40 -6.17
CA TYR A 269 1.95 -19.18 -7.43
C TYR A 269 2.93 -18.89 -8.57
N GLN A 270 2.49 -19.21 -9.79
CA GLN A 270 3.18 -18.87 -11.03
C GLN A 270 2.35 -17.86 -11.80
N ILE A 271 3.03 -16.93 -12.47
CA ILE A 271 2.39 -15.96 -13.34
C ILE A 271 2.40 -16.54 -14.76
N PRO A 272 1.23 -16.78 -15.38
CA PRO A 272 1.17 -17.19 -16.79
C PRO A 272 1.78 -16.15 -17.72
N PRO A 273 2.28 -16.54 -18.90
CA PRO A 273 2.11 -17.84 -19.52
C PRO A 273 2.91 -18.95 -18.84
N ILE A 274 2.22 -20.06 -18.62
CA ILE A 274 2.79 -21.29 -18.08
C ILE A 274 2.98 -22.17 -19.32
N GLY A 275 4.23 -22.37 -19.74
CA GLY A 275 4.51 -23.29 -20.86
C GLY A 275 4.07 -24.71 -20.50
N ASN A 276 3.96 -25.61 -21.48
CA ASN A 276 3.95 -27.06 -21.20
C ASN A 276 5.14 -27.32 -20.26
N ALA A 277 4.93 -27.86 -19.05
CA ALA A 277 6.11 -28.12 -18.22
C ALA A 277 6.96 -29.21 -18.82
N GLY A 278 8.16 -29.30 -18.29
CA GLY A 278 9.14 -30.29 -18.65
C GLY A 278 9.87 -30.06 -19.97
N PRO A 279 10.64 -31.06 -20.38
CA PRO A 279 11.55 -30.98 -21.52
C PRO A 279 10.76 -30.67 -22.81
N PRO A 280 11.35 -29.95 -23.77
CA PRO A 280 10.69 -29.64 -25.04
C PRO A 280 10.21 -30.93 -25.74
N PRO A 281 9.04 -30.90 -26.42
CA PRO A 281 8.57 -32.03 -27.21
C PRO A 281 9.66 -32.45 -28.19
N THR A 282 9.97 -33.74 -28.22
CA THR A 282 11.04 -34.29 -29.05
C THR A 282 10.47 -35.33 -30.00
N THR A 283 10.85 -35.20 -31.27
CA THR A 283 10.33 -36.04 -32.35
C THR A 283 11.28 -37.19 -32.66
N PHE A 284 10.72 -38.39 -32.87
CA PHE A 284 11.43 -39.62 -33.18
C PHE A 284 10.70 -40.43 -34.25
N ASN A 285 11.38 -41.43 -34.81
CA ASN A 285 10.72 -42.47 -35.60
C ASN A 285 10.31 -43.64 -34.71
N TRP A 286 9.10 -44.15 -34.90
CA TRP A 286 8.58 -45.29 -34.17
C TRP A 286 9.28 -46.58 -34.60
N ASP A 287 9.73 -47.38 -33.63
CA ASP A 287 10.25 -48.73 -33.85
C ASP A 287 9.25 -49.82 -33.44
N LEU A 288 9.16 -50.87 -34.25
CA LEU A 288 8.40 -52.08 -33.89
C LEU A 288 9.21 -53.04 -33.01
N ASP A 289 10.53 -52.86 -32.90
CA ASP A 289 11.39 -53.68 -32.07
C ASP A 289 11.16 -53.41 -30.58
N THR A 290 10.82 -54.46 -29.84
CA THR A 290 10.49 -54.38 -28.41
C THR A 290 11.70 -54.60 -27.50
N SER A 291 12.90 -54.24 -27.96
CA SER A 291 14.18 -54.52 -27.27
C SER A 291 15.12 -53.32 -27.33
N PRO A 292 15.69 -52.88 -26.19
CA PRO A 292 16.49 -51.65 -26.14
C PRO A 292 17.81 -51.77 -26.91
N GLY A 293 18.34 -52.98 -27.11
CA GLY A 293 19.61 -53.20 -27.82
C GLY A 293 19.54 -53.05 -29.33
N LEU A 294 18.35 -52.81 -29.88
CA LEU A 294 18.09 -52.64 -31.31
C LEU A 294 17.70 -51.21 -31.69
N LEU A 295 17.43 -50.34 -30.70
CA LEU A 295 17.22 -48.92 -30.94
C LEU A 295 18.52 -48.29 -31.39
N ASN A 296 18.54 -47.98 -32.65
CA ASN A 296 19.55 -47.19 -33.30
C ASN A 296 18.82 -46.29 -34.31
N ASP A 297 19.46 -45.19 -34.69
CA ASP A 297 18.96 -44.32 -35.76
C ASP A 297 17.69 -43.54 -35.39
N ARG A 298 17.71 -42.85 -34.23
CA ARG A 298 16.73 -41.78 -33.89
C ARG A 298 15.32 -42.29 -33.58
N ARG A 299 15.25 -43.45 -32.93
CA ARG A 299 14.03 -44.20 -32.72
C ARG A 299 13.52 -44.22 -31.28
N ILE A 300 12.23 -44.48 -31.14
CA ILE A 300 11.53 -44.65 -29.86
C ILE A 300 10.62 -45.90 -29.93
N ALA A 301 10.55 -46.67 -28.83
CA ALA A 301 9.78 -47.91 -28.81
C ALA A 301 9.27 -48.30 -27.42
N PHE A 302 8.25 -49.16 -27.40
CA PHE A 302 7.79 -49.85 -26.19
C PHE A 302 8.43 -51.23 -26.03
N ASP A 303 8.46 -51.75 -24.81
CA ASP A 303 8.89 -53.14 -24.53
C ASP A 303 7.85 -54.21 -24.86
N ALA A 304 6.71 -53.81 -25.43
CA ALA A 304 5.61 -54.69 -25.79
C ALA A 304 5.09 -54.42 -27.21
N SER A 305 4.69 -55.50 -27.88
CA SER A 305 4.02 -55.44 -29.19
C SER A 305 2.55 -55.04 -29.03
N TRP A 306 1.94 -54.54 -30.12
CA TRP A 306 0.52 -54.28 -30.20
C TRP A 306 -0.33 -55.54 -29.95
N ASP A 307 -1.37 -55.42 -29.13
CA ASP A 307 -2.37 -56.49 -28.94
C ASP A 307 -3.61 -56.24 -29.81
N GLU A 308 -3.74 -57.02 -30.90
CA GLU A 308 -4.90 -56.95 -31.81
C GLU A 308 -6.24 -57.27 -31.14
N ALA A 309 -6.25 -58.02 -30.03
CA ALA A 309 -7.50 -58.43 -29.37
C ALA A 309 -8.10 -57.31 -28.52
N THR A 310 -7.26 -56.47 -27.92
CA THR A 310 -7.69 -55.39 -27.02
C THR A 310 -7.55 -54.00 -27.63
N GLY A 311 -6.67 -53.84 -28.63
CA GLY A 311 -6.39 -52.56 -29.27
C GLY A 311 -5.50 -51.64 -28.43
N PHE A 312 -4.60 -52.20 -27.60
CA PHE A 312 -3.74 -51.44 -26.69
C PHE A 312 -2.31 -52.00 -26.64
N TYR A 313 -1.40 -51.22 -26.06
CA TYR A 313 -0.06 -51.68 -25.67
C TYR A 313 -0.02 -51.98 -24.16
N PHE A 314 0.52 -53.14 -23.78
CA PHE A 314 0.80 -53.51 -22.39
C PHE A 314 2.28 -53.36 -22.11
N THR A 315 2.73 -52.11 -22.10
CA THR A 315 4.13 -51.72 -21.95
C THR A 315 4.43 -51.30 -20.51
N ASP A 316 5.60 -51.70 -20.02
CA ASP A 316 6.15 -51.25 -18.73
C ASP A 316 7.42 -50.41 -18.93
N SER A 317 7.90 -50.28 -20.18
CA SER A 317 9.10 -49.53 -20.51
C SER A 317 8.98 -48.77 -21.83
N LEU A 318 9.47 -47.53 -21.82
CA LEU A 318 9.68 -46.72 -23.00
C LEU A 318 11.19 -46.58 -23.25
N PHE A 319 11.61 -46.89 -24.45
CA PHE A 319 13.01 -46.85 -24.86
C PHE A 319 13.23 -45.71 -25.86
N ILE A 320 14.26 -44.90 -25.64
CA ILE A 320 14.46 -43.64 -26.34
C ILE A 320 15.93 -43.53 -26.76
N ASP A 321 16.18 -43.26 -28.04
CA ASP A 321 17.53 -42.96 -28.57
C ASP A 321 17.99 -41.56 -28.11
N ASN A 322 19.30 -41.34 -27.99
CA ASN A 322 19.85 -40.03 -27.62
C ASN A 322 20.01 -39.07 -28.80
N ASN A 323 19.50 -39.43 -29.98
CA ASN A 323 19.34 -38.52 -31.10
C ASN A 323 17.86 -38.36 -31.50
N ASP A 324 17.46 -37.12 -31.80
CA ASP A 324 16.14 -36.82 -32.36
C ASP A 324 16.06 -37.21 -33.85
N VAL A 325 14.86 -37.11 -34.45
CA VAL A 325 14.62 -37.42 -35.87
C VAL A 325 15.54 -36.64 -36.85
N GLU A 326 16.03 -35.47 -36.46
CA GLU A 326 16.96 -34.66 -37.26
C GLU A 326 18.42 -35.09 -37.10
N GLY A 327 18.74 -35.81 -36.03
CA GLY A 327 20.07 -36.32 -35.68
C GLY A 327 20.84 -35.43 -34.70
N ASN A 328 20.15 -34.54 -33.99
CA ASN A 328 20.75 -33.73 -32.94
C ASN A 328 20.95 -34.58 -31.68
N ASP A 329 22.01 -34.34 -30.91
CA ASP A 329 22.21 -34.97 -29.60
C ASP A 329 21.27 -34.32 -28.58
N ILE A 330 20.37 -35.14 -28.01
CA ILE A 330 19.36 -34.72 -27.05
C ILE A 330 19.65 -35.24 -25.64
N THR A 331 20.88 -35.68 -25.35
CA THR A 331 21.24 -36.20 -24.02
C THR A 331 20.90 -35.20 -22.90
N SER A 332 21.14 -33.90 -23.11
CA SER A 332 20.77 -32.86 -22.12
C SER A 332 19.26 -32.69 -21.94
N VAL A 333 18.46 -32.96 -22.97
CA VAL A 333 16.99 -32.91 -22.90
C VAL A 333 16.46 -34.14 -22.17
N LEU A 334 17.08 -35.31 -22.39
CA LEU A 334 16.73 -36.53 -21.68
C LEU A 334 17.10 -36.46 -20.18
N ASP A 335 18.18 -35.76 -19.83
CA ASP A 335 18.58 -35.49 -18.44
C ASP A 335 17.61 -34.56 -17.68
N GLU A 336 16.70 -33.87 -18.38
CA GLU A 336 15.70 -33.00 -17.76
C GLU A 336 14.43 -33.76 -17.29
N TYR A 337 14.24 -35.03 -17.67
CA TYR A 337 13.15 -35.86 -17.16
C TYR A 337 13.50 -36.44 -15.77
N GLU A 338 12.53 -36.42 -14.85
CA GLU A 338 12.65 -36.94 -13.48
C GLU A 338 11.65 -38.08 -13.20
N VAL A 339 11.94 -38.88 -12.17
CA VAL A 339 10.99 -39.89 -11.67
C VAL A 339 9.77 -39.19 -11.06
N GLY A 340 8.58 -39.57 -11.50
CA GLY A 340 7.29 -38.94 -11.15
C GLY A 340 6.73 -38.05 -12.27
N ASP A 341 7.52 -37.74 -13.30
CA ASP A 341 7.02 -37.00 -14.46
C ASP A 341 6.03 -37.82 -15.27
N THR A 342 5.04 -37.16 -15.86
CA THR A 342 4.14 -37.79 -16.83
C THR A 342 4.56 -37.42 -18.23
N VAL A 343 4.64 -38.42 -19.10
CA VAL A 343 4.99 -38.25 -20.51
C VAL A 343 3.93 -38.87 -21.40
N SER A 344 3.88 -38.40 -22.64
CA SER A 344 3.01 -38.91 -23.68
C SER A 344 3.80 -39.21 -24.94
N VAL A 345 3.37 -40.23 -25.67
CA VAL A 345 3.85 -40.54 -27.02
C VAL A 345 2.64 -40.54 -27.95
N PHE A 346 2.69 -39.71 -28.98
CA PHE A 346 1.59 -39.59 -29.95
C PHE A 346 2.12 -39.39 -31.37
N SER A 347 1.27 -39.69 -32.35
CA SER A 347 1.62 -39.54 -33.77
C SER A 347 1.84 -38.06 -34.12
N ALA A 348 2.87 -37.75 -34.90
CA ALA A 348 3.12 -36.40 -35.41
C ALA A 348 2.11 -36.00 -36.50
N ASP A 349 1.36 -36.95 -37.06
CA ASP A 349 0.28 -36.69 -38.02
C ASP A 349 -0.92 -36.04 -37.30
N PRO A 350 -1.29 -34.79 -37.64
CA PRO A 350 -2.40 -34.09 -36.99
C PRO A 350 -3.78 -34.75 -37.21
N ASP A 351 -3.91 -35.64 -38.20
CA ASP A 351 -5.15 -36.37 -38.48
C ASP A 351 -5.23 -37.74 -37.76
N SER A 352 -4.21 -38.10 -36.96
CA SER A 352 -4.09 -39.39 -36.26
C SER A 352 -4.50 -39.30 -34.78
N ASN A 353 -5.26 -40.30 -34.30
CA ASN A 353 -5.70 -40.38 -32.89
C ASN A 353 -4.83 -41.31 -32.03
N LYS A 354 -3.63 -41.67 -32.48
CA LYS A 354 -2.72 -42.57 -31.75
C LYS A 354 -2.05 -41.83 -30.60
N PHE A 355 -2.35 -42.24 -29.38
CA PHE A 355 -1.94 -41.55 -28.17
C PHE A 355 -1.71 -42.53 -27.01
N TRP A 356 -0.59 -42.37 -26.33
CA TRP A 356 -0.27 -43.09 -25.09
C TRP A 356 0.30 -42.13 -24.05
N MET A 357 0.01 -42.38 -22.77
CA MET A 357 0.48 -41.59 -21.63
C MET A 357 0.83 -42.48 -20.43
N GLY A 358 1.93 -42.17 -19.77
CA GLY A 358 2.39 -42.85 -18.56
C GLY A 358 3.25 -41.98 -17.65
N GLU A 359 3.33 -42.37 -16.38
CA GLU A 359 4.20 -41.79 -15.36
C GLU A 359 5.56 -42.51 -15.33
N ILE A 360 6.66 -41.77 -15.22
CA ILE A 360 8.01 -42.31 -15.11
C ILE A 360 8.21 -42.83 -13.69
N LEU A 361 8.38 -44.15 -13.54
CA LEU A 361 8.64 -44.83 -12.27
C LEU A 361 10.13 -45.03 -11.99
N ALA A 362 10.96 -45.11 -13.04
CA ALA A 362 12.41 -45.17 -12.94
C ALA A 362 13.06 -44.74 -14.26
N ILE A 363 14.27 -44.19 -14.18
CA ILE A 363 15.06 -43.79 -15.36
C ILE A 363 16.39 -44.54 -15.34
N ASN A 364 16.77 -45.11 -16.48
CA ASN A 364 18.08 -45.71 -16.70
C ASN A 364 18.69 -45.18 -17.99
N VAL A 365 19.68 -44.29 -17.85
CA VAL A 365 20.42 -43.68 -18.96
C VAL A 365 21.70 -44.45 -19.26
N ASN A 366 21.99 -44.65 -20.54
CA ASN A 366 23.24 -45.24 -21.01
C ASN A 366 23.85 -44.38 -22.14
N THR A 367 25.03 -44.76 -22.63
CA THR A 367 25.77 -43.98 -23.64
C THR A 367 25.09 -43.85 -25.01
N GLY A 368 23.93 -44.46 -25.23
CA GLY A 368 23.19 -44.43 -26.50
C GLY A 368 21.68 -44.14 -26.35
N GLY A 369 21.20 -43.70 -25.18
CA GLY A 369 19.78 -43.44 -24.97
C GLY A 369 19.32 -43.52 -23.52
N ALA A 370 17.99 -43.43 -23.35
CA ALA A 370 17.30 -43.56 -22.07
C ALA A 370 16.27 -44.69 -22.09
N ILE A 371 16.13 -45.37 -20.95
CA ILE A 371 15.05 -46.31 -20.68
C ILE A 371 14.22 -45.75 -19.53
N PHE A 372 12.97 -45.43 -19.80
CA PHE A 372 12.00 -45.05 -18.78
C PHE A 372 11.16 -46.27 -18.43
N THR A 373 11.15 -46.66 -17.15
CA THR A 373 10.16 -47.58 -16.62
C THR A 373 8.88 -46.80 -16.37
N MET A 374 7.76 -47.28 -16.89
CA MET A 374 6.52 -46.52 -16.99
C MET A 374 5.38 -47.17 -16.19
N GLY A 375 4.58 -46.35 -15.52
CA GLY A 375 3.25 -46.71 -15.06
C GLY A 375 2.22 -46.18 -16.07
N PRO A 376 1.54 -47.03 -16.86
CA PRO A 376 0.59 -46.54 -17.86
C PRO A 376 -0.62 -45.87 -17.19
N ILE A 377 -1.01 -44.70 -17.67
CA ILE A 377 -2.16 -43.93 -17.16
C ILE A 377 -3.32 -44.03 -18.14
N PHE A 378 -3.08 -43.71 -19.41
CA PHE A 378 -4.12 -43.58 -20.42
C PHE A 378 -3.58 -43.88 -21.81
N GLN A 379 -4.41 -44.48 -22.66
CA GLN A 379 -4.09 -44.73 -24.06
C GLN A 379 -5.35 -44.72 -24.92
N SER A 380 -5.21 -44.24 -26.14
CA SER A 380 -6.25 -44.14 -27.16
C SER A 380 -5.63 -44.42 -28.52
N PHE A 381 -6.18 -45.37 -29.26
CA PHE A 381 -5.64 -45.78 -30.55
C PHE A 381 -6.77 -46.22 -31.49
N ASP A 382 -6.76 -45.73 -32.73
CA ASP A 382 -7.60 -46.28 -33.80
C ASP A 382 -6.94 -47.52 -34.45
N ASN A 383 -5.61 -47.58 -34.41
CA ASN A 383 -4.74 -48.65 -34.88
C ASN A 383 -3.34 -48.51 -34.26
N GLN A 384 -2.49 -49.53 -34.45
CA GLN A 384 -1.11 -49.52 -33.97
C GLN A 384 -0.25 -48.41 -34.63
N PHE A 385 0.83 -48.00 -33.95
CA PHE A 385 1.93 -47.30 -34.62
C PHE A 385 2.56 -48.20 -35.69
N VAL A 386 3.02 -47.60 -36.79
CA VAL A 386 3.72 -48.33 -37.87
C VAL A 386 5.22 -48.05 -37.79
N ASP A 387 6.03 -48.98 -38.31
CA ASP A 387 7.48 -48.79 -38.39
C ASP A 387 7.80 -47.51 -39.18
N ASP A 388 8.76 -46.74 -38.65
CA ASP A 388 9.23 -45.48 -39.22
C ASP A 388 8.18 -44.35 -39.25
N GLU A 389 7.10 -44.47 -38.48
CA GLU A 389 6.14 -43.37 -38.26
C GLU A 389 6.74 -42.30 -37.35
N GLU A 390 6.62 -41.04 -37.74
CA GLU A 390 7.06 -39.93 -36.90
C GLU A 390 6.12 -39.77 -35.68
N VAL A 391 6.70 -39.79 -34.49
CA VAL A 391 6.00 -39.67 -33.21
C VAL A 391 6.68 -38.63 -32.33
N ILE A 392 5.90 -38.03 -31.43
CA ILE A 392 6.37 -36.99 -30.52
C ILE A 392 6.33 -37.54 -29.10
N LEU A 393 7.48 -37.54 -28.44
CA LEU A 393 7.59 -37.66 -26.99
C LEU A 393 7.38 -36.28 -26.38
N ASN A 394 6.38 -36.16 -25.51
CA ASN A 394 6.02 -34.89 -24.90
C ASN A 394 5.82 -35.05 -23.40
N TYR A 395 6.37 -34.12 -22.63
CA TYR A 395 6.04 -33.98 -21.22
C TYR A 395 4.59 -33.51 -21.03
N VAL A 396 3.91 -34.10 -20.06
CA VAL A 396 2.54 -33.81 -19.71
C VAL A 396 2.50 -33.20 -18.32
N THR A 397 2.16 -31.91 -18.23
CA THR A 397 1.72 -31.35 -16.96
C THR A 397 0.29 -31.75 -16.68
N PHE A 398 0.06 -32.22 -15.46
CA PHE A 398 -1.25 -32.01 -14.86
C PHE A 398 -1.37 -30.52 -14.57
N GLN A 399 -2.01 -29.82 -15.50
CA GLN A 399 -2.48 -28.47 -15.32
C GLN A 399 -3.18 -28.39 -13.96
N ASP A 400 -2.88 -27.37 -13.15
CA ASP A 400 -3.81 -27.00 -12.11
C ASP A 400 -5.14 -26.65 -12.80
N ASN A 401 -6.09 -27.57 -12.70
CA ASN A 401 -7.43 -27.45 -13.27
C ASN A 401 -8.24 -26.28 -12.65
N SER A 402 -7.63 -25.49 -11.75
CA SER A 402 -8.20 -24.22 -11.25
C SER A 402 -7.96 -23.01 -12.18
N ILE A 403 -7.03 -23.09 -13.15
CA ILE A 403 -6.72 -21.98 -14.09
C ILE A 403 -6.95 -22.42 -15.56
N ASP A 404 -8.14 -22.07 -16.06
CA ASP A 404 -8.58 -22.27 -17.46
C ASP A 404 -7.83 -21.39 -18.50
N PHE A 405 -6.77 -20.65 -18.12
CA PHE A 405 -6.21 -19.56 -18.93
C PHE A 405 -4.68 -19.39 -18.85
N PRO A 406 -3.85 -20.33 -19.30
CA PRO A 406 -2.39 -20.14 -19.30
C PRO A 406 -1.88 -19.16 -20.37
N ASN A 407 -2.76 -18.43 -21.08
CA ASN A 407 -2.36 -17.57 -22.20
C ASN A 407 -1.84 -16.22 -21.70
N PHE A 408 -0.68 -15.82 -22.24
CA PHE A 408 -0.03 -14.52 -22.01
C PHE A 408 -1.02 -13.35 -22.02
N ALA A 409 -1.90 -13.27 -23.03
CA ALA A 409 -2.79 -12.13 -23.20
C ALA A 409 -3.81 -11.93 -22.06
N ASN A 410 -4.09 -12.97 -21.27
CA ASN A 410 -4.98 -12.90 -20.12
C ASN A 410 -4.33 -12.30 -18.87
N TYR A 411 -3.00 -12.20 -18.85
CA TYR A 411 -2.22 -11.75 -17.69
C TYR A 411 -1.36 -10.52 -17.98
N HIS A 412 -0.99 -10.35 -19.25
CA HIS A 412 -0.09 -9.32 -19.71
C HIS A 412 -0.80 -8.37 -20.68
N SER A 413 -0.59 -7.09 -20.48
CA SER A 413 -1.11 -6.02 -21.34
C SER A 413 0.05 -5.22 -21.97
N HIS A 414 1.05 -5.92 -22.49
CA HIS A 414 2.17 -5.36 -23.25
C HIS A 414 2.51 -6.28 -24.43
N PRO A 415 3.32 -5.85 -25.41
CA PRO A 415 3.75 -6.72 -26.49
C PRO A 415 4.49 -7.97 -25.97
N ASP A 416 4.26 -9.11 -26.60
CA ASP A 416 5.01 -10.35 -26.37
C ASP A 416 6.26 -10.39 -27.26
N ASP A 417 7.22 -9.49 -26.98
CA ASP A 417 8.42 -9.27 -27.80
C ASP A 417 9.72 -9.69 -27.10
N GLY A 418 9.63 -10.20 -25.86
CA GLY A 418 10.78 -10.59 -25.03
C GLY A 418 11.51 -9.42 -24.34
N TRP A 419 11.07 -8.18 -24.52
CA TRP A 419 11.72 -6.98 -23.96
C TRP A 419 10.77 -6.08 -23.15
N SER A 420 9.51 -6.04 -23.56
CA SER A 420 8.45 -5.27 -22.90
C SER A 420 8.08 -5.91 -21.56
N LEU A 421 7.86 -5.06 -20.55
CA LEU A 421 7.55 -5.47 -19.17
C LEU A 421 6.19 -4.93 -18.76
N CYS A 422 5.52 -5.59 -17.81
CA CYS A 422 4.28 -5.13 -17.21
C CYS A 422 4.41 -3.70 -16.62
N ASP A 423 3.46 -2.82 -16.93
CA ASP A 423 3.42 -1.44 -16.45
C ASP A 423 2.50 -1.30 -15.22
N THR A 424 2.67 -0.24 -14.42
CA THR A 424 1.74 0.06 -13.30
C THR A 424 0.31 0.27 -13.77
N SER A 425 0.11 0.60 -15.05
CA SER A 425 -1.18 0.79 -15.70
C SER A 425 -1.61 -0.40 -16.56
N GLY A 426 -0.97 -1.56 -16.38
CA GLY A 426 -1.32 -2.78 -17.10
C GLY A 426 -2.38 -3.62 -16.40
N PHE A 427 -2.48 -4.88 -16.82
CA PHE A 427 -3.17 -5.91 -16.04
C PHE A 427 -2.38 -6.26 -14.78
N HIS A 428 -3.11 -6.34 -13.67
CA HIS A 428 -2.59 -6.86 -12.41
C HIS A 428 -3.53 -7.97 -11.91
N HIS A 429 -2.95 -8.94 -11.20
CA HIS A 429 -3.66 -10.14 -10.76
C HIS A 429 -3.34 -10.45 -9.30
N PHE A 430 -4.38 -10.54 -8.48
CA PHE A 430 -4.28 -11.07 -7.11
C PHE A 430 -4.62 -12.54 -7.06
N ASP A 431 -5.33 -13.03 -8.07
CA ASP A 431 -6.24 -14.17 -8.05
C ASP A 431 -5.60 -15.51 -8.38
N PHE A 432 -4.47 -15.74 -7.73
CA PHE A 432 -3.81 -17.04 -7.65
C PHE A 432 -4.28 -17.71 -6.36
N GLU A 433 -5.21 -18.65 -6.46
CA GLU A 433 -5.76 -19.31 -5.26
C GLU A 433 -4.73 -20.28 -4.64
N PRO A 434 -4.84 -20.57 -3.33
CA PRO A 434 -4.02 -21.59 -2.71
C PRO A 434 -4.16 -22.94 -3.41
N PRO A 435 -3.09 -23.76 -3.46
CA PRO A 435 -3.13 -25.07 -4.10
C PRO A 435 -4.14 -26.03 -3.41
N PRO A 436 -4.51 -27.14 -4.07
CA PRO A 436 -5.36 -28.16 -3.47
C PRO A 436 -4.75 -28.68 -2.16
N GLY A 437 -5.39 -28.36 -1.03
CA GLY A 437 -4.87 -28.63 0.32
C GLY A 437 -4.68 -27.38 1.18
N GLY A 438 -4.82 -26.19 0.59
CA GLY A 438 -4.67 -24.91 1.25
C GLY A 438 -3.25 -24.34 1.11
N PRO A 439 -2.91 -23.32 1.91
CA PRO A 439 -1.61 -22.67 1.83
C PRO A 439 -0.44 -23.64 2.07
N ASP A 440 0.50 -23.70 1.12
CA ASP A 440 1.61 -24.67 1.08
C ASP A 440 2.95 -24.12 1.63
N ILE A 441 3.11 -22.80 1.70
CA ILE A 441 4.27 -22.16 2.35
C ILE A 441 4.02 -21.98 3.83
N MET A 442 2.87 -21.42 4.17
CA MET A 442 2.50 -21.14 5.54
C MET A 442 1.00 -21.25 5.73
N ALA A 443 0.59 -22.23 6.52
CA ALA A 443 -0.79 -22.38 6.95
C ALA A 443 -1.25 -21.14 7.76
N PRO A 444 -2.57 -20.88 7.82
CA PRO A 444 -3.12 -19.74 8.55
C PRO A 444 -2.60 -19.68 10.00
N THR A 445 -1.81 -18.65 10.30
CA THR A 445 -1.14 -18.49 11.60
C THR A 445 -1.50 -17.14 12.19
N LEU A 446 -1.99 -17.14 13.44
CA LEU A 446 -2.36 -15.94 14.18
C LEU A 446 -1.13 -15.28 14.82
N TYR A 447 -0.98 -13.98 14.60
CA TYR A 447 0.00 -13.11 15.21
C TYR A 447 -0.70 -12.11 16.12
N TYR A 448 -0.33 -12.12 17.39
CA TYR A 448 -0.74 -11.08 18.33
C TYR A 448 0.22 -9.90 18.19
N ALA A 449 -0.31 -8.80 17.71
CA ALA A 449 0.43 -7.56 17.60
C ALA A 449 0.34 -6.76 18.91
N GLY A 450 1.39 -6.02 19.24
CA GLY A 450 1.28 -4.95 20.23
C GLY A 450 0.59 -3.72 19.63
N ASP A 451 0.43 -2.67 20.43
CA ASP A 451 -0.30 -1.44 20.06
C ASP A 451 0.14 -0.81 18.72
N GLN A 452 1.39 -1.01 18.26
CA GLN A 452 1.95 -0.42 17.04
C GLN A 452 2.80 -1.42 16.27
N THR A 453 2.38 -1.74 15.03
CA THR A 453 2.98 -2.80 14.22
C THR A 453 3.19 -2.36 12.78
N VAL A 454 4.38 -2.62 12.22
CA VAL A 454 4.64 -2.47 10.78
C VAL A 454 4.85 -3.85 10.17
N ILE A 455 4.08 -4.18 9.14
CA ILE A 455 4.12 -5.46 8.43
C ILE A 455 4.72 -5.21 7.04
N TYR A 456 5.87 -5.80 6.77
CA TYR A 456 6.54 -5.68 5.48
C TYR A 456 6.37 -6.95 4.67
N VAL A 457 5.75 -6.83 3.50
CA VAL A 457 5.73 -7.89 2.49
C VAL A 457 6.81 -7.57 1.46
N ARG A 458 7.93 -8.28 1.59
CA ARG A 458 9.13 -8.09 0.80
C ARG A 458 8.97 -8.72 -0.57
N ASN A 459 9.20 -7.90 -1.60
CA ASN A 459 9.26 -8.33 -2.99
C ASN A 459 8.02 -9.12 -3.46
N GLY A 460 6.84 -8.81 -2.91
CA GLY A 460 5.59 -9.46 -3.30
C GLY A 460 4.37 -8.59 -3.13
N GLN A 461 3.30 -9.01 -3.78
CA GLN A 461 1.97 -8.45 -3.56
C GLN A 461 1.29 -9.07 -2.34
N VAL A 462 0.30 -8.37 -1.81
CA VAL A 462 -0.41 -8.78 -0.59
C VAL A 462 -1.92 -8.62 -0.74
N ARG A 463 -2.67 -9.58 -0.22
CA ARG A 463 -4.13 -9.52 -0.07
C ARG A 463 -4.47 -9.12 1.36
N VAL A 464 -5.45 -8.23 1.55
CA VAL A 464 -5.85 -7.71 2.86
C VAL A 464 -7.37 -7.71 3.05
N LYS A 465 -7.81 -8.04 4.26
CA LYS A 465 -9.23 -8.01 4.71
C LYS A 465 -9.33 -8.02 6.23
N GLY A 466 -10.52 -7.77 6.76
CA GLY A 466 -10.91 -8.11 8.14
C GLY A 466 -11.14 -6.91 9.05
N PHE A 467 -11.20 -7.19 10.36
CA PHE A 467 -11.47 -6.20 11.40
C PHE A 467 -10.18 -5.79 12.09
N VAL A 468 -9.85 -4.50 11.98
CA VAL A 468 -8.60 -3.94 12.52
C VAL A 468 -8.81 -3.52 13.97
N ASP A 469 -8.14 -4.24 14.86
CA ASP A 469 -8.02 -3.94 16.30
C ASP A 469 -6.54 -3.64 16.63
N GLY A 470 -6.21 -2.35 16.75
CA GLY A 470 -4.85 -1.85 16.97
C GLY A 470 -4.33 -0.90 15.88
N GLN A 471 -3.01 -0.64 15.89
CA GLN A 471 -2.37 0.27 14.93
C GLN A 471 -1.38 -0.49 14.04
N TYR A 472 -1.66 -0.51 12.74
CA TYR A 472 -0.92 -1.28 11.74
C TYR A 472 -0.56 -0.43 10.54
N THR A 473 0.60 -0.70 9.97
CA THR A 473 0.96 -0.25 8.61
C THR A 473 1.50 -1.43 7.82
N ILE A 474 0.89 -1.71 6.67
CA ILE A 474 1.41 -2.65 5.68
C ILE A 474 2.26 -1.88 4.68
N VAL A 475 3.46 -2.38 4.42
CA VAL A 475 4.38 -1.81 3.43
C VAL A 475 4.83 -2.87 2.43
N THR A 476 4.89 -2.51 1.14
CA THR A 476 5.39 -3.36 0.06
C THR A 476 6.50 -2.66 -0.72
N ASP A 477 7.39 -3.44 -1.35
CA ASP A 477 8.34 -2.91 -2.34
C ASP A 477 7.61 -2.38 -3.59
N LYS A 478 8.35 -1.83 -4.56
CA LYS A 478 7.75 -1.34 -5.81
C LYS A 478 7.35 -2.47 -6.75
N ASN A 479 8.31 -3.30 -7.13
CA ASN A 479 8.11 -4.40 -8.06
C ASN A 479 9.14 -5.49 -7.82
N THR A 480 8.88 -6.66 -8.39
CA THR A 480 9.74 -7.83 -8.34
C THR A 480 9.89 -8.37 -9.75
N TYR A 481 11.14 -8.57 -10.17
CA TYR A 481 11.45 -9.19 -11.46
C TYR A 481 11.40 -10.71 -11.33
N TYR A 482 10.92 -11.37 -12.38
CA TYR A 482 10.91 -12.83 -12.47
C TYR A 482 11.18 -13.25 -13.92
N ARG A 483 11.71 -14.46 -14.08
CA ARG A 483 11.81 -15.14 -15.38
C ARG A 483 10.47 -15.74 -15.73
N ARG A 484 10.01 -15.55 -16.96
CA ARG A 484 8.73 -16.10 -17.40
C ARG A 484 8.70 -17.62 -17.28
N SER A 485 7.54 -18.16 -16.92
CA SER A 485 7.38 -19.60 -16.65
C SER A 485 7.43 -20.46 -17.92
N ASP A 486 7.11 -19.89 -19.08
CA ASP A 486 7.20 -20.54 -20.39
C ASP A 486 8.56 -20.38 -21.08
N ASP A 487 9.29 -19.29 -20.80
CA ASP A 487 10.63 -19.04 -21.35
C ASP A 487 11.51 -18.31 -20.31
N PHE A 488 12.52 -19.02 -19.78
CA PHE A 488 13.42 -18.50 -18.75
C PHE A 488 14.44 -17.47 -19.24
N THR A 489 14.54 -17.27 -20.56
CA THR A 489 15.38 -16.21 -21.14
C THR A 489 14.68 -14.85 -21.12
N ILE A 490 13.34 -14.85 -21.01
CA ILE A 490 12.52 -13.65 -20.96
C ILE A 490 12.29 -13.26 -19.51
N TRP A 491 12.47 -11.97 -19.25
CA TRP A 491 12.23 -11.34 -17.96
C TRP A 491 10.94 -10.54 -18.02
N ASP A 492 10.16 -10.62 -16.95
CA ASP A 492 9.05 -9.70 -16.69
C ASP A 492 9.08 -9.22 -15.23
N ARG A 493 8.09 -8.42 -14.82
CA ARG A 493 7.93 -7.95 -13.46
C ARG A 493 6.50 -8.04 -12.99
N VAL A 494 6.34 -8.33 -11.71
CA VAL A 494 5.09 -8.08 -10.99
C VAL A 494 5.22 -6.81 -10.17
N TRP A 495 4.15 -6.02 -10.16
CA TRP A 495 4.03 -4.88 -9.27
C TRP A 495 3.52 -5.34 -7.91
N ASN A 496 4.21 -4.92 -6.84
CA ASN A 496 3.96 -5.38 -5.48
C ASN A 496 2.79 -4.61 -4.86
N ASN A 497 1.61 -4.85 -5.43
CA ASN A 497 0.37 -4.17 -5.10
C ASN A 497 -0.18 -4.63 -3.74
N ILE A 498 -0.95 -3.76 -3.10
CA ILE A 498 -1.83 -4.12 -1.99
C ILE A 498 -3.24 -4.31 -2.56
N TRP A 499 -3.82 -5.48 -2.34
CA TRP A 499 -5.15 -5.87 -2.82
C TRP A 499 -6.14 -5.94 -1.68
N ILE A 500 -7.16 -5.08 -1.70
CA ILE A 500 -8.27 -5.13 -0.75
C ILE A 500 -9.28 -6.14 -1.28
N ILE A 501 -9.38 -7.30 -0.62
CA ILE A 501 -10.17 -8.46 -1.11
C ILE A 501 -11.52 -8.62 -0.42
N ASP A 502 -11.72 -7.91 0.68
CA ASP A 502 -12.96 -7.80 1.44
C ASP A 502 -12.89 -6.47 2.24
N ASP A 503 -13.94 -6.18 3.00
CA ASP A 503 -14.00 -5.08 3.94
C ASP A 503 -12.76 -5.03 4.86
N LEU A 504 -12.31 -3.80 5.14
CA LEU A 504 -11.22 -3.51 6.06
C LEU A 504 -11.67 -2.42 7.03
N ILE A 505 -12.26 -2.83 8.15
CA ILE A 505 -13.04 -1.96 9.04
C ILE A 505 -12.38 -1.94 10.42
N TYR A 506 -12.36 -0.79 11.13
CA TYR A 506 -11.94 -0.77 12.53
C TYR A 506 -12.96 -1.53 13.40
N GLU A 507 -12.49 -2.27 14.41
CA GLU A 507 -13.34 -3.12 15.26
C GLU A 507 -14.50 -2.36 15.93
N ASP A 508 -14.32 -1.07 16.22
CA ASP A 508 -15.30 -0.19 16.84
C ASP A 508 -16.14 0.66 15.86
N SER A 509 -15.84 0.61 14.55
CA SER A 509 -16.57 1.36 13.51
C SER A 509 -17.96 0.76 13.22
N ASN A 510 -18.82 1.55 12.58
CA ASN A 510 -20.08 1.04 12.07
C ASN A 510 -19.86 0.06 10.90
N THR A 511 -20.20 -1.20 11.09
CA THR A 511 -19.96 -2.27 10.10
C THR A 511 -20.79 -2.17 8.82
N SER A 512 -21.79 -1.28 8.74
CA SER A 512 -22.61 -1.08 7.54
C SER A 512 -22.27 0.18 6.75
N THR A 513 -21.71 1.20 7.41
CA THR A 513 -21.36 2.49 6.77
C THR A 513 -19.87 2.77 6.74
N GLY A 514 -19.08 2.04 7.55
CA GLY A 514 -17.67 2.32 7.81
C GLY A 514 -17.43 3.53 8.70
N GLU A 515 -18.48 4.17 9.24
CA GLU A 515 -18.31 5.38 10.06
C GLU A 515 -17.38 5.12 11.25
N VAL A 516 -16.27 5.85 11.28
CA VAL A 516 -15.23 5.73 12.30
C VAL A 516 -15.64 6.43 13.59
N VAL A 517 -15.32 5.81 14.72
CA VAL A 517 -15.53 6.42 16.03
C VAL A 517 -14.49 7.51 16.26
N TYR A 518 -14.93 8.72 16.58
CA TYR A 518 -14.02 9.81 16.95
C TYR A 518 -13.34 9.49 18.29
N GLY A 519 -12.01 9.55 18.31
CA GLY A 519 -11.17 9.14 19.42
C GLY A 519 -10.80 7.66 19.43
N THR A 520 -11.16 6.88 18.38
CA THR A 520 -10.74 5.48 18.26
C THR A 520 -9.20 5.36 18.35
N PRO A 521 -8.66 4.32 19.00
CA PRO A 521 -7.23 4.03 18.97
C PRO A 521 -6.79 3.30 17.69
N ASN A 522 -7.73 2.78 16.89
CA ASN A 522 -7.47 1.93 15.74
C ASN A 522 -6.89 2.71 14.56
N ARG A 523 -5.80 2.23 13.95
CA ARG A 523 -5.16 2.89 12.81
C ARG A 523 -4.72 1.88 11.78
N MET A 524 -5.12 2.08 10.52
CA MET A 524 -4.65 1.26 9.42
C MET A 524 -3.92 2.10 8.38
N GLY A 525 -2.70 1.73 8.05
CA GLY A 525 -1.90 2.30 6.97
C GLY A 525 -1.67 1.29 5.86
N LEU A 526 -2.07 1.60 4.63
CA LEU A 526 -1.74 0.85 3.42
C LEU A 526 -0.70 1.66 2.65
N PHE A 527 0.57 1.27 2.77
CA PHE A 527 1.69 1.94 2.11
C PHE A 527 2.24 1.05 0.99
N SER A 528 1.59 1.12 -0.18
CA SER A 528 1.97 0.33 -1.34
C SER A 528 3.11 0.99 -2.10
N GLY A 529 4.18 0.23 -2.37
CA GLY A 529 5.21 0.64 -3.32
C GLY A 529 4.72 0.72 -4.77
N ALA A 530 3.58 0.11 -5.09
CA ALA A 530 2.95 0.08 -6.41
C ALA A 530 1.55 0.73 -6.40
N ASN A 531 0.50 -0.04 -6.72
CA ASN A 531 -0.91 0.36 -6.63
C ASN A 531 -1.56 -0.16 -5.34
N ILE A 532 -2.69 0.43 -4.98
CA ILE A 532 -3.67 -0.17 -4.06
C ILE A 532 -4.92 -0.48 -4.88
N ILE A 533 -5.31 -1.74 -4.94
CA ILE A 533 -6.35 -2.20 -5.87
C ILE A 533 -7.54 -2.79 -5.10
N LEU A 534 -8.73 -2.28 -5.38
CA LEU A 534 -9.98 -2.85 -4.89
C LEU A 534 -10.30 -4.08 -5.75
N ALA A 535 -10.09 -5.27 -5.18
CA ALA A 535 -10.13 -6.52 -5.92
C ALA A 535 -11.56 -6.90 -6.33
N ASN A 536 -11.69 -7.62 -7.44
CA ASN A 536 -12.95 -8.19 -7.92
C ASN A 536 -13.22 -9.55 -7.23
N THR A 537 -13.76 -9.52 -6.02
CA THR A 537 -14.15 -10.70 -5.22
C THR A 537 -15.66 -10.74 -5.01
N GLU A 538 -16.20 -11.91 -4.62
CA GLU A 538 -17.62 -12.06 -4.26
C GLU A 538 -18.05 -11.09 -3.16
N ALA A 539 -17.23 -10.95 -2.10
CA ALA A 539 -17.44 -9.99 -1.02
C ALA A 539 -17.52 -8.55 -1.53
N ASN A 540 -16.60 -8.18 -2.43
CA ASN A 540 -16.52 -6.86 -3.07
C ASN A 540 -17.52 -6.68 -4.22
N GLY A 541 -18.71 -7.29 -4.13
CA GLY A 541 -19.79 -7.10 -5.08
C GLY A 541 -19.48 -7.44 -6.53
N ALA A 542 -18.54 -8.37 -6.78
CA ALA A 542 -18.28 -8.87 -8.12
C ALA A 542 -19.57 -9.35 -8.81
N ARG A 543 -19.52 -9.37 -10.14
CA ARG A 543 -20.63 -9.80 -10.99
C ARG A 543 -21.86 -8.92 -10.84
N ASN A 544 -21.68 -7.60 -10.92
CA ASN A 544 -22.79 -6.67 -10.82
C ASN A 544 -23.62 -6.85 -9.53
N SER A 545 -22.94 -7.01 -8.39
CA SER A 545 -23.52 -7.23 -7.06
C SER A 545 -24.42 -8.47 -6.93
N GLU A 546 -24.03 -9.60 -7.53
CA GLU A 546 -24.80 -10.85 -7.44
C GLU A 546 -24.72 -11.49 -6.04
N ASN A 547 -23.54 -11.50 -5.41
CA ASN A 547 -23.28 -12.17 -4.13
C ASN A 547 -22.91 -11.21 -2.96
N GLY A 548 -22.46 -9.99 -3.28
CA GLY A 548 -22.07 -8.97 -2.33
C GLY A 548 -22.39 -7.56 -2.86
N VAL A 549 -22.22 -6.54 -2.04
CA VAL A 549 -22.46 -5.15 -2.44
C VAL A 549 -21.68 -4.22 -1.53
N ASP A 550 -21.17 -3.14 -2.12
CA ASP A 550 -20.31 -2.16 -1.48
C ASP A 550 -18.95 -2.74 -1.06
N LEU A 551 -18.01 -1.86 -0.76
CA LEU A 551 -16.73 -2.18 -0.12
C LEU A 551 -16.44 -1.08 0.89
N ILE A 552 -16.18 -1.47 2.13
CA ILE A 552 -15.97 -0.56 3.26
C ILE A 552 -14.51 -0.61 3.69
N VAL A 553 -13.85 0.56 3.72
CA VAL A 553 -12.44 0.67 4.11
C VAL A 553 -12.22 1.83 5.08
N ASN A 554 -11.63 1.51 6.24
CA ASN A 554 -11.06 2.43 7.21
C ASN A 554 -9.53 2.39 7.12
N ALA A 555 -8.90 3.31 6.38
CA ALA A 555 -7.44 3.32 6.24
C ALA A 555 -6.86 4.64 5.72
N ALA A 556 -5.61 4.91 6.08
CA ALA A 556 -4.75 5.80 5.32
C ALA A 556 -4.07 5.02 4.19
N MET A 557 -4.29 5.42 2.94
CA MET A 557 -3.79 4.76 1.74
C MET A 557 -2.78 5.63 1.01
N LEU A 558 -1.60 5.07 0.70
CA LEU A 558 -0.59 5.71 -0.13
C LEU A 558 -0.05 4.73 -1.17
N SER A 559 -0.20 5.12 -2.44
CA SER A 559 0.27 4.39 -3.62
C SER A 559 1.44 5.13 -4.27
N MET A 560 2.67 4.62 -4.12
CA MET A 560 3.89 5.35 -4.50
C MET A 560 4.13 5.47 -6.00
N GLU A 561 3.94 4.40 -6.76
CA GLU A 561 4.22 4.38 -8.20
C GLU A 561 2.94 4.35 -9.05
N GLY A 562 1.83 3.94 -8.46
CA GLY A 562 0.57 3.73 -9.14
C GLY A 562 -0.57 4.61 -8.63
N SER A 563 -1.75 4.00 -8.55
CA SER A 563 -2.99 4.63 -8.12
C SER A 563 -3.74 3.79 -7.08
N VAL A 564 -4.72 4.42 -6.41
CA VAL A 564 -5.79 3.69 -5.73
C VAL A 564 -6.93 3.49 -6.73
N VAL A 565 -7.24 2.24 -7.09
CA VAL A 565 -8.02 1.93 -8.30
C VAL A 565 -8.89 0.68 -8.11
N VAL A 566 -10.04 0.62 -8.78
CA VAL A 566 -10.83 -0.63 -8.83
C VAL A 566 -10.28 -1.58 -9.90
N GLN A 567 -10.33 -2.89 -9.64
CA GLN A 567 -10.04 -3.92 -10.64
C GLN A 567 -11.19 -4.04 -11.67
N TYR A 568 -11.31 -3.08 -12.58
CA TYR A 568 -12.38 -3.04 -13.60
C TYR A 568 -12.09 -3.91 -14.84
N TRP A 569 -10.85 -4.35 -15.05
CA TRP A 569 -10.49 -5.18 -16.21
C TRP A 569 -10.93 -6.65 -16.04
N GLN A 570 -11.09 -7.10 -14.80
CA GLN A 570 -11.74 -8.37 -14.51
C GLN A 570 -13.23 -8.12 -14.28
N ASN A 571 -14.00 -8.08 -15.36
CA ASN A 571 -15.43 -7.76 -15.34
C ASN A 571 -16.27 -8.82 -16.06
N THR A 572 -17.58 -8.77 -15.85
CA THR A 572 -18.55 -9.75 -16.33
C THR A 572 -19.50 -9.24 -17.40
N ILE A 573 -19.20 -8.11 -18.03
CA ILE A 573 -20.07 -7.58 -19.08
C ILE A 573 -20.07 -8.52 -20.30
N SER A 574 -21.13 -8.53 -21.11
CA SER A 574 -21.24 -9.39 -22.30
C SER A 574 -20.46 -8.89 -23.52
N GLY A 575 -20.02 -7.64 -23.53
CA GLY A 575 -19.27 -7.06 -24.64
C GLY A 575 -17.84 -7.58 -24.71
N SER A 576 -17.53 -8.42 -25.72
CA SER A 576 -16.20 -9.02 -25.91
C SER A 576 -15.07 -7.99 -26.03
N ALA A 577 -15.37 -6.77 -26.50
CA ALA A 577 -14.42 -5.68 -26.62
C ALA A 577 -13.93 -5.13 -25.26
N TYR A 578 -14.65 -5.35 -24.16
CA TYR A 578 -14.27 -4.81 -22.84
C TYR A 578 -14.13 -5.87 -21.74
N ASN A 579 -14.55 -7.11 -21.95
CA ASN A 579 -14.37 -8.19 -20.98
C ASN A 579 -13.14 -9.06 -21.26
N GLY A 580 -12.67 -9.14 -22.50
CA GLY A 580 -11.68 -10.12 -22.95
C GLY A 580 -10.40 -9.48 -23.47
N PRO A 581 -9.30 -10.25 -23.47
CA PRO A 581 -8.02 -9.75 -23.95
C PRO A 581 -8.00 -9.71 -25.48
N ASN A 582 -7.19 -8.82 -26.03
CA ASN A 582 -6.83 -8.83 -27.44
C ASN A 582 -5.56 -9.65 -27.63
N SER A 583 -5.71 -10.94 -27.94
CA SER A 583 -4.55 -11.84 -28.08
C SER A 583 -3.57 -11.45 -29.18
N ALA A 584 -3.99 -10.72 -30.21
CA ALA A 584 -3.10 -10.27 -31.28
C ALA A 584 -2.31 -9.01 -30.89
N ILE A 585 -2.89 -8.16 -30.04
CA ILE A 585 -2.30 -6.89 -29.59
C ILE A 585 -2.61 -6.71 -28.10
N PRO A 586 -1.95 -7.46 -27.19
CA PRO A 586 -2.31 -7.48 -25.77
C PRO A 586 -2.29 -6.11 -25.09
N GLN A 587 -1.44 -5.19 -25.56
CA GLN A 587 -1.29 -3.83 -25.03
C GLN A 587 -2.50 -2.91 -25.22
N VAL A 588 -3.46 -3.27 -26.09
CA VAL A 588 -4.72 -2.52 -26.23
C VAL A 588 -5.90 -3.21 -25.54
N SER A 589 -5.65 -4.29 -24.81
CA SER A 589 -6.68 -5.03 -24.10
C SER A 589 -7.31 -4.17 -23.02
N LEU A 590 -8.63 -4.31 -22.88
CA LEU A 590 -9.39 -3.63 -21.85
C LEU A 590 -9.72 -4.61 -20.72
N GLY A 591 -10.15 -5.83 -21.04
CA GLY A 591 -10.43 -6.87 -20.04
C GLY A 591 -9.47 -8.05 -20.12
N ASP A 592 -9.34 -8.78 -19.01
CA ASP A 592 -8.47 -9.96 -18.90
C ASP A 592 -9.15 -11.28 -19.31
N GLY A 593 -10.46 -11.26 -19.59
CA GLY A 593 -11.26 -12.44 -19.97
C GLY A 593 -11.64 -13.38 -18.82
N ARG A 594 -11.17 -13.10 -17.60
CA ARG A 594 -11.30 -14.00 -16.45
C ARG A 594 -12.59 -13.77 -15.66
N GLY A 595 -13.06 -12.53 -15.61
CA GLY A 595 -14.26 -12.13 -14.86
C GLY A 595 -15.48 -13.05 -15.06
N PRO A 596 -15.89 -13.40 -16.29
CA PRO A 596 -17.07 -14.24 -16.54
C PRO A 596 -16.99 -15.66 -15.96
N ARG A 597 -15.78 -16.13 -15.64
CA ARG A 597 -15.51 -17.47 -15.09
C ARG A 597 -15.15 -17.44 -13.60
N ARG A 598 -15.28 -16.29 -12.94
CA ARG A 598 -14.97 -16.12 -11.51
C ARG A 598 -16.20 -15.63 -10.73
N ASN A 599 -16.08 -15.79 -9.40
CA ASN A 599 -17.01 -15.33 -8.38
C ASN A 599 -18.44 -15.92 -8.49
N PRO A 600 -18.62 -17.24 -8.71
CA PRO A 600 -17.69 -18.34 -8.40
C PRO A 600 -16.92 -18.87 -9.62
N THR A 601 -15.87 -19.67 -9.37
CA THR A 601 -15.08 -20.32 -10.43
C THR A 601 -15.96 -21.25 -11.27
N SER A 602 -15.95 -21.07 -12.59
CA SER A 602 -16.76 -21.84 -13.53
C SER A 602 -16.03 -22.08 -14.84
N PHE A 603 -16.07 -23.32 -15.33
CA PHE A 603 -15.55 -23.69 -16.66
C PHE A 603 -16.29 -22.96 -17.80
N LEU A 604 -17.58 -22.68 -17.60
CA LEU A 604 -18.40 -21.95 -18.57
C LEU A 604 -18.44 -20.46 -18.23
N PRO A 605 -18.16 -19.56 -19.20
CA PRO A 605 -18.27 -18.13 -18.97
C PRO A 605 -19.74 -17.72 -18.81
N THR A 606 -19.99 -16.87 -17.82
CA THR A 606 -21.31 -16.29 -17.53
C THR A 606 -21.19 -14.78 -17.40
N TYR A 607 -22.13 -14.06 -18.01
CA TYR A 607 -22.08 -12.61 -18.14
C TYR A 607 -23.29 -11.96 -17.46
N THR A 608 -23.11 -10.75 -16.93
CA THR A 608 -24.11 -9.98 -16.17
C THR A 608 -24.82 -8.92 -17.01
N GLY A 609 -24.54 -8.86 -18.32
CA GLY A 609 -25.16 -7.94 -19.27
C GLY A 609 -24.25 -6.77 -19.61
N ASN A 610 -24.77 -5.54 -19.62
CA ASN A 610 -24.06 -4.37 -20.14
C ASN A 610 -23.35 -3.52 -19.06
N SER A 611 -23.34 -3.96 -17.80
CA SER A 611 -22.70 -3.26 -16.68
C SER A 611 -22.17 -4.24 -15.65
N ASP A 612 -21.23 -3.78 -14.84
CA ASP A 612 -20.69 -4.53 -13.70
C ASP A 612 -20.51 -3.54 -12.53
N LEU A 613 -21.64 -3.09 -11.98
CA LEU A 613 -21.68 -2.19 -10.83
C LEU A 613 -21.60 -2.99 -9.53
N ARG A 614 -20.66 -2.60 -8.67
CA ARG A 614 -20.33 -3.35 -7.44
C ARG A 614 -20.85 -2.67 -6.16
N GLY A 615 -21.57 -1.56 -6.31
CA GLY A 615 -22.10 -0.75 -5.21
C GLY A 615 -21.28 0.52 -4.98
N TYR A 616 -21.09 0.88 -3.72
CA TYR A 616 -20.32 2.02 -3.24
C TYR A 616 -18.97 1.60 -2.67
N PHE A 617 -17.93 2.34 -3.00
CA PHE A 617 -16.69 2.31 -2.22
C PHE A 617 -16.85 3.31 -1.07
N ARG A 618 -17.17 2.78 0.12
CA ARG A 618 -17.36 3.53 1.36
C ARG A 618 -16.02 3.67 2.06
N PHE A 619 -15.44 4.84 1.95
CA PHE A 619 -14.09 5.11 2.39
C PHE A 619 -14.08 6.13 3.50
N TRP A 620 -13.53 5.74 4.66
CA TRP A 620 -13.23 6.66 5.75
C TRP A 620 -11.73 6.66 6.00
N GLY A 621 -11.06 7.73 5.58
CA GLY A 621 -9.61 7.77 5.69
C GLY A 621 -8.95 8.85 4.86
N SER A 622 -7.76 8.54 4.34
CA SER A 622 -6.95 9.45 3.52
C SER A 622 -6.42 8.72 2.30
N MET A 623 -6.46 9.33 1.11
CA MET A 623 -5.98 8.73 -0.13
C MET A 623 -4.88 9.57 -0.77
N SER A 624 -3.69 9.00 -0.94
CA SER A 624 -2.54 9.63 -1.61
C SER A 624 -2.02 8.74 -2.75
N GLN A 625 -1.82 9.30 -3.93
CA GLN A 625 -1.44 8.52 -5.12
C GLN A 625 -0.55 9.30 -6.08
N LYS A 626 0.22 8.58 -6.92
CA LYS A 626 1.03 9.20 -7.97
C LYS A 626 0.18 9.69 -9.14
N LYS A 627 -0.76 8.84 -9.57
CA LYS A 627 -1.70 9.09 -10.65
C LYS A 627 -3.11 8.85 -10.15
N ARG A 628 -4.10 9.48 -10.78
CA ARG A 628 -5.50 9.31 -10.39
C ARG A 628 -6.05 7.95 -10.82
N GLY A 629 -6.44 7.12 -9.86
CA GLY A 629 -7.11 5.86 -10.15
C GLY A 629 -8.61 6.03 -10.40
N TYR A 630 -9.16 5.16 -11.25
CA TYR A 630 -10.59 5.09 -11.50
C TYR A 630 -11.30 4.24 -10.44
N MET A 631 -12.40 4.75 -9.91
CA MET A 631 -13.37 3.95 -9.13
C MET A 631 -14.49 3.38 -10.00
N LYS A 632 -14.79 4.06 -11.11
CA LYS A 632 -15.79 3.63 -12.09
C LYS A 632 -15.32 3.93 -13.50
N ARG A 633 -15.52 2.98 -14.42
CA ARG A 633 -15.31 3.16 -15.86
C ARG A 633 -16.66 3.21 -16.56
N ASN A 634 -16.90 4.27 -17.31
CA ASN A 634 -18.15 4.49 -18.04
C ASN A 634 -17.93 5.38 -19.28
N ALA A 635 -18.97 5.56 -20.07
CA ALA A 635 -18.94 6.42 -21.25
C ALA A 635 -18.73 7.91 -20.88
N PRO A 636 -17.90 8.66 -21.63
CA PRO A 636 -17.16 8.24 -22.83
C PRO A 636 -15.79 7.59 -22.54
N GLY A 637 -15.52 6.46 -23.22
CA GLY A 637 -14.18 5.98 -23.55
C GLY A 637 -13.43 5.10 -22.53
N PRO A 638 -12.40 4.40 -23.02
CA PRO A 638 -12.54 3.24 -23.90
C PRO A 638 -13.68 2.29 -23.52
N TYR A 639 -14.12 2.25 -22.25
CA TYR A 639 -15.31 1.55 -21.80
C TYR A 639 -16.56 2.36 -22.08
N ASN A 640 -17.06 2.28 -23.31
CA ASN A 640 -18.21 3.08 -23.75
C ASN A 640 -19.56 2.46 -23.34
N ILE A 641 -19.73 2.26 -22.04
CA ILE A 641 -20.90 1.61 -21.43
C ILE A 641 -21.52 2.52 -20.35
N SER A 642 -22.81 2.32 -20.11
CA SER A 642 -23.58 3.01 -19.05
C SER A 642 -24.47 1.98 -18.37
N PRO A 643 -24.55 1.95 -17.02
CA PRO A 643 -23.95 2.89 -16.05
C PRO A 643 -22.44 2.75 -15.80
N GLY A 644 -21.82 1.61 -16.15
CA GLY A 644 -20.36 1.42 -16.07
C GLY A 644 -19.89 0.10 -15.44
N ILE A 645 -18.60 0.04 -15.09
CA ILE A 645 -17.94 -1.01 -14.31
C ILE A 645 -17.26 -0.38 -13.10
N GLY A 646 -17.44 -0.94 -11.90
CA GLY A 646 -16.80 -0.50 -10.66
C GLY A 646 -17.78 0.02 -9.62
N TYR A 647 -17.37 1.04 -8.86
CA TYR A 647 -18.08 1.57 -7.70
C TYR A 647 -18.46 3.04 -7.86
N ASP A 648 -19.60 3.41 -7.31
CA ASP A 648 -19.85 4.80 -6.93
C ASP A 648 -19.04 5.16 -5.68
N LYS A 649 -18.74 6.45 -5.50
CA LYS A 649 -17.86 6.92 -4.42
C LYS A 649 -18.69 7.35 -3.22
N ASP A 650 -18.26 6.98 -2.03
CA ASP A 650 -18.79 7.47 -0.76
C ASP A 650 -17.62 7.75 0.19
N TYR A 651 -17.18 9.01 0.20
CA TYR A 651 -15.84 9.41 0.62
C TYR A 651 -15.92 10.31 1.86
N HIS A 652 -15.27 9.87 2.93
CA HIS A 652 -15.23 10.55 4.22
C HIS A 652 -13.80 10.63 4.74
N TYR A 653 -13.46 11.74 5.40
CA TYR A 653 -12.15 11.90 5.99
C TYR A 653 -12.13 11.38 7.43
N ASP A 654 -11.11 10.59 7.78
CA ASP A 654 -10.89 10.19 9.17
C ASP A 654 -10.18 11.32 9.95
N TYR A 655 -10.97 12.12 10.66
CA TYR A 655 -10.46 13.21 11.51
C TYR A 655 -9.56 12.74 12.65
N ASN A 656 -9.52 11.43 12.96
CA ASN A 656 -8.60 10.92 13.96
C ASN A 656 -7.13 11.08 13.56
N PHE A 657 -6.83 11.14 12.25
CA PHE A 657 -5.47 11.34 11.75
C PHE A 657 -4.91 12.72 12.10
N THR A 658 -5.73 13.77 12.08
CA THR A 658 -5.30 15.13 12.45
C THR A 658 -5.30 15.35 13.95
N ASP A 659 -6.29 14.80 14.65
CA ASP A 659 -6.59 15.21 16.03
C ASP A 659 -5.90 14.33 17.07
N PHE A 660 -5.56 13.09 16.71
CA PHE A 660 -4.95 12.12 17.64
C PHE A 660 -3.64 11.56 17.13
N SER A 661 -3.65 10.78 16.04
CA SER A 661 -2.45 10.10 15.55
C SER A 661 -2.66 9.55 14.14
N ILE A 662 -1.57 9.40 13.38
CA ILE A 662 -1.57 8.73 12.07
C ILE A 662 -1.16 7.26 12.22
N PRO A 663 -1.30 6.40 11.19
CA PRO A 663 -0.77 5.03 11.25
C PRO A 663 0.74 4.97 11.48
N PRO A 664 1.28 3.91 12.12
CA PRO A 664 2.70 3.80 12.43
C PRO A 664 3.57 3.95 11.18
N TYR A 665 4.61 4.80 11.24
CA TYR A 665 5.56 5.04 10.15
C TYR A 665 4.92 5.52 8.84
N PHE A 666 3.69 6.06 8.88
CA PHE A 666 3.06 6.60 7.67
C PHE A 666 3.78 7.87 7.17
N PRO A 667 3.96 8.06 5.85
CA PRO A 667 4.88 9.07 5.34
C PRO A 667 4.51 10.54 5.68
N PRO A 668 5.50 11.37 6.06
CA PRO A 668 5.32 12.82 6.12
C PRO A 668 5.29 13.44 4.72
N ALA A 669 4.53 14.52 4.57
CA ALA A 669 4.52 15.38 3.40
C ALA A 669 5.63 16.44 3.52
N SER A 670 6.42 16.60 2.47
CA SER A 670 7.46 17.63 2.38
C SER A 670 7.26 18.47 1.13
N ARG A 671 7.66 19.74 1.17
CA ARG A 671 7.68 20.61 -0.01
C ARG A 671 8.77 20.20 -1.00
N ALA A 672 8.71 20.73 -2.21
CA ALA A 672 9.73 20.55 -3.24
C ALA A 672 11.16 20.93 -2.76
N ASP A 673 11.30 21.95 -1.90
CA ASP A 673 12.60 22.37 -1.34
C ASP A 673 13.11 21.47 -0.19
N GLY A 674 12.39 20.40 0.14
CA GLY A 674 12.71 19.46 1.20
C GLY A 674 12.29 19.93 2.60
N SER A 675 11.75 21.14 2.75
CA SER A 675 11.17 21.59 4.01
C SER A 675 9.85 20.91 4.31
N MET A 676 9.49 20.80 5.60
CA MET A 676 8.22 20.21 6.01
C MET A 676 7.21 21.28 6.43
N ALA A 677 5.94 21.09 6.07
CA ALA A 677 4.86 21.82 6.70
C ALA A 677 4.69 21.29 8.11
N LEU A 678 4.87 22.13 9.13
CA LEU A 678 4.83 21.73 10.52
C LEU A 678 3.52 22.19 11.17
N VAL A 679 2.88 21.31 11.92
CA VAL A 679 1.66 21.56 12.69
C VAL A 679 2.02 21.63 14.18
N ILE A 680 1.56 22.66 14.87
CA ILE A 680 1.80 22.84 16.30
C ILE A 680 1.00 21.79 17.09
N ILE A 681 1.68 21.03 17.95
CA ILE A 681 1.03 20.09 18.88
C ILE A 681 0.98 20.63 20.31
N ALA A 682 2.02 21.37 20.72
CA ALA A 682 2.08 21.96 22.05
C ALA A 682 2.92 23.24 22.02
N TYR A 683 2.49 24.22 22.80
CA TYR A 683 3.19 25.48 22.98
C TYR A 683 2.93 26.00 24.38
N GLY A 684 3.99 26.37 25.12
CA GLY A 684 3.81 26.94 26.44
C GLY A 684 5.08 27.09 27.27
N GLU A 685 4.90 27.54 28.51
CA GLU A 685 5.98 27.74 29.47
C GLU A 685 6.54 26.40 29.97
N ILE A 686 7.86 26.25 29.97
CA ILE A 686 8.54 25.21 30.73
C ILE A 686 8.70 25.72 32.16
N SER A 687 8.12 25.00 33.12
CA SER A 687 8.25 25.34 34.53
C SER A 687 9.72 25.33 34.96
N THR A 688 10.32 26.51 35.06
CA THR A 688 11.66 26.67 35.60
C THR A 688 11.55 26.51 37.12
N ASN A 689 11.91 25.33 37.63
CA ASN A 689 11.87 25.03 39.07
C ASN A 689 12.91 25.82 39.91
N SER A 690 13.34 27.00 39.47
CA SER A 690 14.14 27.92 40.26
C SER A 690 13.27 29.02 40.87
N LYS A 691 12.67 28.74 42.04
CA LYS A 691 12.33 29.78 43.03
C LYS A 691 13.60 30.44 43.61
N LYS A 692 14.56 30.81 42.77
CA LYS A 692 15.76 31.54 43.12
C LYS A 692 15.92 32.66 42.11
N GLY A 693 15.33 33.81 42.41
CA GLY A 693 15.83 35.05 41.84
C GLY A 693 17.30 35.17 42.26
N THR A 694 18.21 35.05 41.30
CA THR A 694 19.61 35.35 41.52
C THR A 694 19.73 36.86 41.64
N ILE A 695 20.08 37.29 42.84
CA ILE A 695 20.49 38.66 43.10
C ILE A 695 21.96 38.72 42.67
N GLU A 696 22.25 39.33 41.51
CA GLU A 696 23.62 39.74 41.17
C GLU A 696 24.08 40.90 42.04
#